data_AF-A0A6H0UGP4-F1
#
_entry.id   AF-A0A6H0UGP4-F1
#
_cell.length_a   1.000
_cell.length_b   1.000
_cell.length_c   1.000
_cell.angle_alpha   90.00
_cell.angle_beta   90.00
_cell.angle_gamma   90.00
#
_symmetry.space_group_name_H-M   'P 1'
#
loop_
_entity.id
_entity.type
_entity.pdbx_description
1 polymer ?
#
loop_
_entity_poly.entity_id
_entity_poly.type
_entity_poly.pdbx_seq_one_letter_code
_entity_poly.pdbx_strand_id
1 'polypeptide(L)'
;MKLTDSIQFLKGVGPKSAERYHQLGIFTVQDLLFYFPFRYDDFSSKSIFELMDGEKTTIVGRVVTPPNVSYYGARRNRLTFKIKQDEAVISVSFFNQPYLLDKVEVDAEIAIYGKWDAKKLSINGMKILAQVDNSFQPVYHIMQGVKQSVLVNLLQSVFETGVGELITENLPAELIHKYRLVARKTAVHDMHFPIDEAAHQQALRRMKFEELFYFQMKLQALRYKEKSLIQGLAITFNAAQLADKITQLPYHLTGAQDQSLREILADMASPYHMNRLLQGDVGSGKTAVASLAMYAAVTAGYQAAMMVPTEILAHQHYESLQSLFPELTVGLLTSGMKVAARREVLAGLENGRIQMITGTHALIQEAVDYHNLGLVITDEQHRFGVNQRKVFREKGQNPDVLMMTATPIPRTLAITAFGDMDVSIIDELPAGRQPITTRWVKHEQLTPKILPWIADEITKGAQVYFISPLIEESEALDLKNATELFMELQDFFGLTANVALLHGKMKNAEKDQVMTDFKTQKYDILVSTTVIEVGVNVPNATIMVIIDADRFGLSQLHQLRGRVGRGEKKSYTILVANPKSETGKRRMQIMTETQNGFVLAEEDLKLRGSGEIFGTRQSGLPEFSVADIVNDYNILEVARQEAVAIFKDAHWSEKPNYQMMLTDLADVAGFD
;
A
#
# COMPACT_ATOMS: atom_id res chain seq x y z
N MET A 1 -27.90 -26.99 20.26
CA MET A 1 -26.56 -26.37 20.29
C MET A 1 -26.71 -24.93 19.83
N LYS A 2 -26.03 -23.99 20.49
CA LYS A 2 -26.03 -22.56 20.16
C LYS A 2 -24.66 -22.18 19.62
N LEU A 3 -24.60 -21.08 18.86
CA LEU A 3 -23.34 -20.53 18.34
C LEU A 3 -22.36 -20.15 19.46
N THR A 4 -22.87 -19.69 20.60
CA THR A 4 -22.08 -19.29 21.77
C THR A 4 -21.64 -20.46 22.65
N ASP A 5 -22.04 -21.70 22.35
CA ASP A 5 -21.63 -22.85 23.15
C ASP A 5 -20.12 -23.07 23.02
N SER A 6 -19.44 -23.44 24.11
CA SER A 6 -18.01 -23.74 24.07
C SER A 6 -17.72 -24.98 23.25
N ILE A 7 -16.63 -24.97 22.48
CA ILE A 7 -16.18 -26.10 21.66
C ILE A 7 -15.92 -27.38 22.47
N GLN A 8 -15.70 -27.28 23.78
CA GLN A 8 -15.48 -28.45 24.66
C GLN A 8 -16.70 -29.39 24.75
N PHE A 9 -17.88 -28.91 24.37
CA PHE A 9 -19.11 -29.70 24.35
C PHE A 9 -19.37 -30.36 22.99
N LEU A 10 -18.51 -30.11 22.00
CA LEU A 10 -18.58 -30.78 20.71
C LEU A 10 -18.16 -32.24 20.83
N LYS A 11 -18.90 -33.11 20.17
CA LYS A 11 -18.60 -34.54 20.11
C LYS A 11 -17.22 -34.75 19.48
N GLY A 12 -16.29 -35.33 20.25
CA GLY A 12 -14.91 -35.55 19.81
C GLY A 12 -13.90 -34.49 20.29
N VAL A 13 -14.36 -33.43 20.96
CA VAL A 13 -13.50 -32.41 21.57
C VAL A 13 -13.54 -32.54 23.08
N GLY A 14 -12.59 -33.29 23.66
CA GLY A 14 -12.41 -33.33 25.11
C GLY A 14 -11.64 -32.12 25.66
N PRO A 15 -11.52 -31.95 26.98
CA PRO A 15 -10.88 -30.78 27.61
C PRO A 15 -9.46 -30.49 27.09
N LYS A 16 -8.63 -31.54 26.95
CA LYS A 16 -7.26 -31.44 26.40
C LYS A 16 -7.21 -31.05 24.92
N SER A 17 -8.24 -31.39 24.15
CA SER A 17 -8.35 -30.99 22.73
C SER A 17 -8.83 -29.54 22.62
N ALA A 18 -9.75 -29.13 23.48
CA ALA A 18 -10.25 -27.75 23.54
C ALA A 18 -9.12 -26.75 23.82
N GLU A 19 -8.20 -27.06 24.74
CA GLU A 19 -7.00 -26.22 25.00
C GLU A 19 -6.16 -25.94 23.74
N ARG A 20 -6.08 -26.90 22.82
CA ARG A 20 -5.32 -26.73 21.56
C ARG A 20 -6.05 -25.81 20.58
N TYR A 21 -7.38 -25.86 20.56
CA TYR A 21 -8.19 -24.96 19.74
C TYR A 21 -8.25 -23.55 20.34
N HIS A 22 -8.26 -23.40 21.66
CA HIS A 22 -8.16 -22.09 22.33
C HIS A 22 -6.88 -21.33 21.94
N GLN A 23 -5.77 -22.04 21.78
CA GLN A 23 -4.51 -21.44 21.30
C GLN A 23 -4.59 -20.97 19.83
N LEU A 24 -5.55 -21.47 19.04
CA LEU A 24 -5.87 -20.95 17.70
C LEU A 24 -6.90 -19.80 17.76
N GLY A 25 -7.31 -19.37 18.95
CA GLY A 25 -8.36 -18.36 19.13
C GLY A 25 -9.78 -18.92 19.00
N ILE A 26 -9.96 -20.25 18.96
CA ILE A 26 -11.26 -20.90 18.75
C ILE A 26 -11.82 -21.33 20.11
N PHE A 27 -12.81 -20.62 20.67
CA PHE A 27 -13.39 -20.91 21.98
C PHE A 27 -14.84 -21.41 21.90
N THR A 28 -15.59 -20.93 20.92
CA THR A 28 -17.01 -21.20 20.71
C THR A 28 -17.28 -21.90 19.38
N VAL A 29 -18.50 -22.44 19.23
CA VAL A 29 -18.95 -23.00 17.93
C VAL A 29 -18.92 -21.93 16.84
N GLN A 30 -19.24 -20.68 17.18
CA GLN A 30 -19.11 -19.55 16.27
C GLN A 30 -17.66 -19.38 15.80
N ASP A 31 -16.69 -19.28 16.72
CA ASP A 31 -15.27 -19.11 16.34
C ASP A 31 -14.79 -20.23 15.42
N LEU A 32 -15.27 -21.46 15.64
CA LEU A 32 -14.95 -22.60 14.80
C LEU A 32 -15.52 -22.45 13.38
N LEU A 33 -16.77 -22.00 13.24
CA LEU A 33 -17.43 -21.79 11.94
C LEU A 33 -16.87 -20.59 11.16
N PHE A 34 -16.21 -19.64 11.82
CA PHE A 34 -15.53 -18.53 11.17
C PHE A 34 -14.02 -18.75 11.01
N TYR A 35 -13.52 -19.94 11.36
CA TYR A 35 -12.12 -20.32 11.19
C TYR A 35 -11.84 -20.86 9.78
N PHE A 36 -11.68 -19.95 8.83
CA PHE A 36 -11.60 -20.30 7.41
C PHE A 36 -10.25 -20.94 6.98
N PRO A 37 -10.26 -21.76 5.91
CA PRO A 37 -9.04 -22.32 5.34
C PRO A 37 -8.23 -21.25 4.59
N PHE A 38 -6.90 -21.41 4.57
CA PHE A 38 -5.99 -20.47 3.89
C PHE A 38 -5.65 -20.88 2.46
N ARG A 39 -5.91 -22.14 2.10
CA ARG A 39 -5.82 -22.64 0.72
C ARG A 39 -6.75 -23.84 0.54
N TYR A 40 -6.94 -24.22 -0.71
CA TYR A 40 -7.67 -25.42 -1.09
C TYR A 40 -6.78 -26.29 -1.97
N ASP A 41 -6.78 -27.59 -1.67
CA ASP A 41 -6.12 -28.57 -2.50
C ASP A 41 -7.17 -29.10 -3.49
N ASP A 42 -6.93 -28.92 -4.79
CA ASP A 42 -7.79 -29.48 -5.85
C ASP A 42 -7.34 -30.92 -6.18
N PHE A 43 -8.27 -31.84 -5.94
CA PHE A 43 -8.16 -33.26 -6.20
C PHE A 43 -9.09 -33.71 -7.34
N SER A 44 -9.52 -32.80 -8.21
CA SER A 44 -10.30 -33.10 -9.41
C SER A 44 -9.64 -34.22 -10.22
N SER A 45 -10.45 -35.18 -10.65
CA SER A 45 -9.97 -36.28 -11.46
C SER A 45 -9.64 -35.79 -12.86
N LYS A 46 -8.42 -36.04 -13.32
CA LYS A 46 -8.03 -35.77 -14.71
C LYS A 46 -7.97 -37.05 -15.52
N SER A 47 -8.18 -36.92 -16.82
CA SER A 47 -7.86 -37.99 -17.75
C SER A 47 -6.35 -38.09 -17.90
N ILE A 48 -5.81 -39.31 -17.89
CA ILE A 48 -4.37 -39.54 -18.14
C ILE A 48 -3.87 -39.00 -19.48
N PHE A 49 -4.75 -38.82 -20.46
CA PHE A 49 -4.38 -38.29 -21.78
C PHE A 49 -4.05 -36.79 -21.77
N GLU A 50 -4.39 -36.10 -20.68
CA GLU A 50 -4.19 -34.66 -20.50
C GLU A 50 -3.01 -34.33 -19.55
N LEU A 51 -2.34 -35.35 -19.00
CA LEU A 51 -1.33 -35.18 -17.96
C LEU A 51 0.08 -34.94 -18.49
N MET A 52 0.79 -33.98 -17.89
CA MET A 52 2.21 -33.77 -18.13
C MET A 52 3.10 -34.64 -17.23
N ASP A 53 4.28 -35.06 -17.72
CA ASP A 53 5.22 -35.86 -16.92
C ASP A 53 5.60 -35.13 -15.62
N GLY A 54 5.45 -35.80 -14.49
CA GLY A 54 5.73 -35.25 -13.16
C GLY A 54 4.62 -34.40 -12.54
N GLU A 55 3.47 -34.23 -13.20
CA GLU A 55 2.29 -33.56 -12.65
C GLU A 55 1.74 -34.33 -11.43
N LYS A 56 1.26 -33.61 -10.41
CA LYS A 56 0.55 -34.19 -9.26
C LYS A 56 -0.95 -34.03 -9.50
N THR A 57 -1.66 -35.13 -9.60
CA THR A 57 -3.09 -35.12 -9.93
C THR A 57 -3.81 -36.32 -9.29
N THR A 58 -5.14 -36.31 -9.36
CA THR A 58 -5.99 -37.45 -9.01
C THR A 58 -6.34 -38.21 -10.28
N ILE A 59 -6.11 -39.53 -10.27
CA ILE A 59 -6.55 -40.45 -11.31
C ILE A 59 -7.61 -41.37 -10.72
N VAL A 60 -8.72 -41.55 -11.44
CA VAL A 60 -9.80 -42.46 -11.06
C VAL A 60 -9.76 -43.65 -12.00
N GLY A 61 -9.82 -44.86 -11.46
CA GLY A 61 -9.89 -46.06 -12.28
C GLY A 61 -10.26 -47.30 -11.50
N ARG A 62 -10.68 -48.32 -12.24
CA ARG A 62 -11.05 -49.63 -11.69
C ARG A 62 -9.80 -50.47 -11.41
N VAL A 63 -9.68 -51.04 -10.22
CA VAL A 63 -8.56 -51.93 -9.87
C VAL A 63 -8.66 -53.21 -10.69
N VAL A 64 -7.63 -53.51 -11.48
CA VAL A 64 -7.59 -54.69 -12.37
C VAL A 64 -6.61 -55.77 -11.92
N THR A 65 -5.78 -55.50 -10.92
CA THR A 65 -4.88 -56.51 -10.34
C THR A 65 -4.93 -56.44 -8.81
N PRO A 66 -4.81 -57.58 -8.11
CA PRO A 66 -4.74 -57.58 -6.66
C PRO A 66 -3.52 -56.78 -6.14
N PRO A 67 -3.66 -56.06 -5.01
CA PRO A 67 -2.55 -55.36 -4.38
C PRO A 67 -1.45 -56.32 -3.93
N ASN A 68 -0.20 -55.99 -4.25
CA ASN A 68 0.97 -56.74 -3.82
C ASN A 68 1.95 -55.84 -3.07
N VAL A 69 2.40 -56.27 -1.89
CA VAL A 69 3.40 -55.56 -1.08
C VAL A 69 4.73 -56.29 -1.16
N SER A 70 5.72 -55.61 -1.74
CA SER A 70 7.11 -56.07 -1.78
C SER A 70 7.93 -55.41 -0.67
N TYR A 71 8.69 -56.19 0.10
CA TYR A 71 9.57 -55.70 1.15
C TYR A 71 11.02 -55.66 0.67
N TYR A 72 11.68 -54.50 0.82
CA TYR A 72 13.07 -54.24 0.43
C TYR A 72 13.88 -53.87 1.68
N GLY A 73 13.92 -54.79 2.65
CA GLY A 73 14.52 -54.61 3.98
C GLY A 73 13.51 -54.21 5.06
N ALA A 74 13.96 -54.10 6.31
CA ALA A 74 13.10 -54.02 7.49
C ALA A 74 12.18 -52.77 7.56
N ARG A 75 12.53 -51.67 6.88
CA ARG A 75 11.79 -50.39 6.92
C ARG A 75 11.33 -49.89 5.56
N ARG A 76 11.59 -50.62 4.47
CA ARG A 76 11.23 -50.19 3.11
C ARG A 76 10.30 -51.21 2.48
N ASN A 77 9.10 -50.78 2.14
CA ASN A 77 8.14 -51.61 1.40
C ASN A 77 7.53 -50.81 0.26
N ARG A 78 6.96 -51.52 -0.71
CA ARG A 78 6.26 -50.92 -1.84
C ARG A 78 5.00 -51.71 -2.12
N LEU A 79 3.86 -51.05 -1.98
CA LEU A 79 2.56 -51.55 -2.41
C LEU A 79 2.38 -51.22 -3.89
N THR A 80 2.04 -52.21 -4.72
CA THR A 80 1.80 -52.02 -6.15
C THR A 80 0.55 -52.75 -6.60
N PHE A 81 -0.20 -52.12 -7.50
CA PHE A 81 -1.34 -52.70 -8.23
C PHE A 81 -1.54 -51.93 -9.54
N LYS A 82 -2.50 -52.34 -10.36
CA LYS A 82 -2.86 -51.66 -11.60
C LYS A 82 -4.32 -51.24 -11.56
N ILE A 83 -4.58 -50.06 -12.12
CA ILE A 83 -5.92 -49.55 -12.36
C ILE A 83 -6.16 -49.40 -13.86
N LYS A 84 -7.42 -49.47 -14.28
CA LYS A 84 -7.86 -49.18 -15.63
C LYS A 84 -8.70 -47.89 -15.63
N GLN A 85 -8.27 -46.90 -16.40
CA GLN A 85 -9.03 -45.69 -16.71
C GLN A 85 -9.26 -45.69 -18.22
N ASP A 86 -10.51 -45.67 -18.66
CA ASP A 86 -10.91 -45.85 -20.05
C ASP A 86 -10.29 -47.12 -20.69
N GLU A 87 -9.46 -46.96 -21.73
CA GLU A 87 -8.77 -48.06 -22.42
C GLU A 87 -7.37 -48.35 -21.86
N ALA A 88 -6.85 -47.52 -20.98
CA ALA A 88 -5.47 -47.59 -20.51
C ALA A 88 -5.32 -48.30 -19.16
N VAL A 89 -4.27 -49.11 -19.03
CA VAL A 89 -3.91 -49.78 -17.78
C VAL A 89 -2.67 -49.13 -17.18
N ILE A 90 -2.81 -48.60 -15.98
CA ILE A 90 -1.81 -47.78 -15.29
C ILE A 90 -1.28 -48.54 -14.09
N SER A 91 0.03 -48.50 -13.89
CA SER A 91 0.64 -49.06 -12.68
C SER A 91 0.62 -48.04 -11.53
N VAL A 92 0.14 -48.45 -10.37
CA VAL A 92 0.13 -47.63 -9.15
C VAL A 92 1.18 -48.17 -8.19
N SER A 93 1.95 -47.26 -7.56
CA SER A 93 2.86 -47.63 -6.49
C SER A 93 2.82 -46.69 -5.30
N PHE A 94 2.78 -47.25 -4.09
CA PHE A 94 2.92 -46.52 -2.82
C PHE A 94 4.16 -47.01 -2.08
N PHE A 95 5.03 -46.09 -1.67
CA PHE A 95 6.24 -46.41 -0.93
C PHE A 95 6.02 -46.27 0.57
N ASN A 96 6.43 -47.29 1.34
CA ASN A 96 6.35 -47.33 2.80
C ASN A 96 4.92 -47.21 3.38
N GLN A 97 3.89 -47.62 2.63
CA GLN A 97 2.48 -47.55 3.04
C GLN A 97 1.77 -48.91 2.87
N PRO A 98 2.16 -49.94 3.64
CA PRO A 98 1.59 -51.29 3.50
C PRO A 98 0.14 -51.36 4.03
N TYR A 99 -0.23 -50.44 4.94
CA TYR A 99 -1.57 -50.34 5.53
C TYR A 99 -2.68 -49.99 4.52
N LEU A 100 -2.31 -49.59 3.29
CA LEU A 100 -3.28 -49.35 2.22
C LEU A 100 -3.72 -50.64 1.52
N LEU A 101 -3.09 -51.79 1.80
CA LEU A 101 -3.47 -53.07 1.22
C LEU A 101 -4.96 -53.38 1.45
N ASP A 102 -5.45 -53.16 2.68
CA ASP A 102 -6.84 -53.42 3.06
C ASP A 102 -7.85 -52.42 2.45
N LYS A 103 -7.36 -51.39 1.76
CA LYS A 103 -8.18 -50.36 1.10
C LYS A 103 -8.28 -50.54 -0.42
N VAL A 104 -7.63 -51.56 -0.96
CA VAL A 104 -7.56 -51.80 -2.42
C VAL A 104 -8.23 -53.14 -2.71
N GLU A 105 -9.48 -53.07 -3.15
CA GLU A 105 -10.25 -54.23 -3.58
C GLU A 105 -10.22 -54.35 -5.11
N VAL A 106 -10.08 -55.57 -5.63
CA VAL A 106 -10.15 -55.83 -7.07
C VAL A 106 -11.57 -55.52 -7.55
N ASP A 107 -11.68 -54.96 -8.76
CA ASP A 107 -12.92 -54.50 -9.37
C ASP A 107 -13.60 -53.29 -8.73
N ALA A 108 -13.08 -52.77 -7.61
CA ALA A 108 -13.51 -51.49 -7.06
C ALA A 108 -12.95 -50.32 -7.90
N GLU A 109 -13.74 -49.26 -8.02
CA GLU A 109 -13.27 -47.99 -8.54
C GLU A 109 -12.61 -47.19 -7.40
N ILE A 110 -11.39 -46.70 -7.64
CA ILE A 110 -10.63 -45.96 -6.64
C ILE A 110 -10.02 -44.70 -7.24
N ALA A 111 -9.93 -43.67 -6.41
CA ALA A 111 -9.33 -42.40 -6.74
C ALA A 111 -7.95 -42.27 -6.07
N ILE A 112 -6.93 -41.97 -6.86
CA ILE A 112 -5.53 -42.01 -6.42
C ILE A 112 -4.89 -40.67 -6.72
N TYR A 113 -4.53 -39.95 -5.66
CA TYR A 113 -3.73 -38.74 -5.78
C TYR A 113 -2.25 -39.08 -5.72
N GLY A 114 -1.48 -38.63 -6.70
CA GLY A 114 -0.07 -38.95 -6.79
C GLY A 114 0.65 -38.22 -7.92
N LYS A 115 1.94 -38.51 -8.06
CA LYS A 115 2.77 -37.94 -9.12
C LYS A 115 2.77 -38.86 -10.34
N TRP A 116 2.37 -38.33 -11.48
CA TRP A 116 2.38 -39.02 -12.78
C TRP A 116 3.82 -39.21 -13.30
N ASP A 117 4.13 -40.41 -13.77
CA ASP A 117 5.35 -40.77 -14.49
C ASP A 117 4.93 -41.26 -15.89
N ALA A 118 5.00 -40.36 -16.87
CA ALA A 118 4.51 -40.61 -18.22
C ALA A 118 5.34 -41.69 -18.92
N LYS A 119 6.64 -41.76 -18.62
CA LYS A 119 7.57 -42.74 -19.22
C LYS A 119 7.23 -44.17 -18.84
N LYS A 120 6.68 -44.37 -17.64
CA LYS A 120 6.34 -45.70 -17.10
C LYS A 120 4.85 -46.01 -17.12
N LEU A 121 4.01 -45.07 -17.60
CA LEU A 121 2.55 -45.15 -17.48
C LEU A 121 2.14 -45.54 -16.06
N SER A 122 2.67 -44.79 -15.10
CA SER A 122 2.52 -45.13 -13.68
C SER A 122 2.28 -43.89 -12.83
N ILE A 123 1.56 -44.09 -11.72
CA ILE A 123 1.39 -43.08 -10.70
C ILE A 123 2.07 -43.52 -9.41
N ASN A 124 2.92 -42.62 -8.89
CA ASN A 124 3.46 -42.74 -7.54
C ASN A 124 2.42 -42.16 -6.58
N GLY A 125 1.60 -43.05 -6.01
CA GLY A 125 0.51 -42.73 -5.11
C GLY A 125 1.00 -42.08 -3.83
N MET A 126 0.34 -40.99 -3.45
CA MET A 126 0.53 -40.29 -2.19
C MET A 126 -0.65 -40.53 -1.24
N LYS A 127 -1.87 -40.60 -1.78
CA LYS A 127 -3.11 -40.82 -1.02
C LYS A 127 -4.16 -41.56 -1.88
N ILE A 128 -4.95 -42.44 -1.26
CA ILE A 128 -6.20 -42.96 -1.83
C ILE A 128 -7.33 -42.08 -1.30
N LEU A 129 -8.17 -41.56 -2.20
CA LEU A 129 -9.32 -40.73 -1.89
C LEU A 129 -10.58 -41.62 -1.83
N ALA A 130 -11.42 -41.40 -0.83
CA ALA A 130 -12.63 -42.20 -0.60
C ALA A 130 -13.81 -41.81 -1.50
N GLN A 131 -13.83 -40.56 -1.99
CA GLN A 131 -14.83 -40.00 -2.91
C GLN A 131 -14.16 -38.98 -3.83
N VAL A 132 -14.58 -38.94 -5.09
CA VAL A 132 -14.10 -37.98 -6.12
C VAL A 132 -14.90 -36.68 -6.07
N ASP A 133 -16.15 -36.72 -5.60
CA ASP A 133 -17.09 -35.60 -5.61
C ASP A 133 -16.62 -34.40 -4.77
N ASN A 134 -15.76 -34.62 -3.77
CA ASN A 134 -15.15 -33.57 -2.95
C ASN A 134 -13.70 -33.28 -3.41
N SER A 135 -13.57 -32.82 -4.66
CA SER A 135 -12.30 -32.43 -5.28
C SER A 135 -11.66 -31.24 -4.56
N PHE A 136 -12.45 -30.31 -4.03
CA PHE A 136 -11.95 -29.07 -3.41
C PHE A 136 -11.82 -29.22 -1.88
N GLN A 137 -10.65 -29.67 -1.40
CA GLN A 137 -10.45 -29.89 0.05
C GLN A 137 -9.85 -28.67 0.74
N PRO A 138 -10.48 -28.16 1.82
CA PRO A 138 -9.96 -27.03 2.57
C PRO A 138 -8.72 -27.39 3.38
N VAL A 139 -7.76 -26.47 3.44
CA VAL A 139 -6.54 -26.60 4.24
C VAL A 139 -6.48 -25.46 5.27
N TYR A 140 -6.49 -25.83 6.55
CA TYR A 140 -6.52 -24.89 7.67
C TYR A 140 -5.14 -24.67 8.29
N HIS A 141 -4.93 -23.54 8.93
CA HIS A 141 -3.78 -23.42 9.83
C HIS A 141 -3.99 -24.37 11.02
N ILE A 142 -3.03 -25.24 11.27
CA ILE A 142 -3.10 -26.22 12.37
C ILE A 142 -1.83 -26.13 13.22
N MET A 143 -1.98 -26.31 14.54
CA MET A 143 -0.84 -26.46 15.43
C MET A 143 -0.41 -27.91 15.59
N GLN A 144 0.82 -28.08 16.09
CA GLN A 144 1.39 -29.39 16.37
C GLN A 144 0.47 -30.19 17.31
N GLY A 145 0.00 -31.35 16.85
CA GLY A 145 -0.90 -32.22 17.60
C GLY A 145 -2.40 -32.11 17.21
N VAL A 146 -2.76 -31.22 16.29
CA VAL A 146 -4.07 -31.22 15.61
C VAL A 146 -3.88 -31.70 14.17
N LYS A 147 -4.70 -32.67 13.72
CA LYS A 147 -4.65 -33.18 12.33
C LYS A 147 -5.71 -32.47 11.49
N GLN A 148 -5.39 -32.15 10.23
CA GLN A 148 -6.35 -31.55 9.28
C GLN A 148 -7.67 -32.33 9.21
N SER A 149 -7.59 -33.66 9.07
CA SER A 149 -8.78 -34.51 8.97
C SER A 149 -9.68 -34.46 10.20
N VAL A 150 -9.12 -34.19 11.39
CA VAL A 150 -9.90 -34.10 12.63
C VAL A 150 -10.68 -32.79 12.66
N LEU A 151 -10.05 -31.68 12.26
CA LEU A 151 -10.70 -30.38 12.18
C LEU A 151 -11.80 -30.36 11.10
N VAL A 152 -11.51 -30.93 9.92
CA VAL A 152 -12.50 -31.06 8.83
C VAL A 152 -13.72 -31.85 9.28
N ASN A 153 -13.52 -33.03 9.88
CA ASN A 153 -14.63 -33.86 10.34
C ASN A 153 -15.43 -33.19 11.47
N LEU A 154 -14.74 -32.43 12.34
CA LEU A 154 -15.40 -31.65 13.39
C LEU A 154 -16.31 -30.59 12.77
N LEU A 155 -15.81 -29.80 11.81
CA LEU A 155 -16.60 -28.80 11.09
C LEU A 155 -17.80 -29.42 10.38
N GLN A 156 -17.62 -30.54 9.68
CA GLN A 156 -18.73 -31.27 9.04
C GLN A 156 -19.80 -31.67 10.07
N SER A 157 -19.38 -32.26 11.21
CA SER A 157 -20.32 -32.65 12.27
C SER A 157 -21.07 -31.45 12.85
N VAL A 158 -20.47 -30.26 12.90
CA VAL A 158 -21.14 -29.04 13.36
C VAL A 158 -22.19 -28.60 12.35
N PHE A 159 -21.86 -28.56 11.06
CA PHE A 159 -22.84 -28.21 10.02
C PHE A 159 -24.01 -29.21 9.97
N GLU A 160 -23.76 -30.51 10.14
CA GLU A 160 -24.79 -31.56 10.20
C GLU A 160 -25.79 -31.38 11.35
N THR A 161 -25.39 -30.73 12.45
CA THR A 161 -26.32 -30.43 13.56
C THR A 161 -27.33 -29.33 13.23
N GLY A 162 -27.19 -28.65 12.08
CA GLY A 162 -28.03 -27.53 11.67
C GLY A 162 -27.71 -26.20 12.36
N VAL A 163 -26.66 -26.14 13.19
CA VAL A 163 -26.25 -24.90 13.89
C VAL A 163 -25.86 -23.79 12.91
N GLY A 164 -25.39 -24.13 11.71
CA GLY A 164 -25.13 -23.16 10.64
C GLY A 164 -26.37 -22.35 10.22
N GLU A 165 -27.57 -22.87 10.40
CA GLU A 165 -28.82 -22.14 10.10
C GLU A 165 -29.10 -21.01 11.12
N LEU A 166 -28.42 -21.01 12.27
CA LEU A 166 -28.51 -19.95 13.27
C LEU A 166 -27.67 -18.72 12.91
N ILE A 167 -26.84 -18.79 11.86
CA ILE A 167 -26.03 -17.66 11.39
C ILE A 167 -26.96 -16.61 10.77
N THR A 168 -27.11 -15.48 11.47
CA THR A 168 -27.94 -14.37 11.02
C THR A 168 -27.21 -13.51 10.00
N GLU A 169 -27.98 -12.93 9.08
CA GLU A 169 -27.46 -11.94 8.14
C GLU A 169 -27.00 -10.68 8.90
N ASN A 170 -25.91 -10.09 8.43
CA ASN A 170 -25.33 -8.88 9.03
C ASN A 170 -25.05 -7.79 7.99
N LEU A 171 -25.47 -7.97 6.74
CA LEU A 171 -25.49 -6.88 5.77
C LEU A 171 -26.93 -6.46 5.46
N PRO A 172 -27.19 -5.16 5.25
CA PRO A 172 -28.48 -4.70 4.75
C PRO A 172 -28.84 -5.39 3.43
N ALA A 173 -30.12 -5.77 3.28
CA ALA A 173 -30.63 -6.45 2.07
C ALA A 173 -30.33 -5.66 0.79
N GLU A 174 -30.33 -4.33 0.87
CA GLU A 174 -29.98 -3.44 -0.24
C GLU A 174 -28.56 -3.70 -0.77
N LEU A 175 -27.57 -3.86 0.11
CA LEU A 175 -26.18 -4.13 -0.29
C LEU A 175 -26.04 -5.54 -0.88
N ILE A 176 -26.72 -6.52 -0.28
CA ILE A 176 -26.75 -7.91 -0.77
C ILE A 176 -27.29 -7.96 -2.20
N HIS A 177 -28.42 -7.31 -2.46
CA HIS A 177 -29.03 -7.25 -3.80
C HIS A 177 -28.19 -6.43 -4.79
N LYS A 178 -27.71 -5.25 -4.38
CA LYS A 178 -26.89 -4.35 -5.22
C LYS A 178 -25.63 -5.04 -5.72
N TYR A 179 -24.94 -5.76 -4.85
CA TYR A 179 -23.66 -6.41 -5.17
C TYR A 179 -23.80 -7.88 -5.56
N ARG A 180 -25.03 -8.41 -5.55
CA ARG A 180 -25.36 -9.82 -5.83
C ARG A 180 -24.56 -10.77 -4.93
N LEU A 181 -24.52 -10.47 -3.64
CA LEU A 181 -23.78 -11.27 -2.68
C LEU A 181 -24.63 -12.46 -2.23
N VAL A 182 -23.99 -13.58 -1.94
CA VAL A 182 -24.66 -14.75 -1.35
C VAL A 182 -25.02 -14.49 0.11
N ALA A 183 -26.05 -15.18 0.61
CA ALA A 183 -26.45 -15.08 2.01
C ALA A 183 -25.32 -15.51 2.95
N ARG A 184 -25.20 -14.86 4.12
CA ARG A 184 -24.08 -15.09 5.05
C ARG A 184 -23.88 -16.54 5.42
N LYS A 185 -24.97 -17.25 5.76
CA LYS A 185 -24.93 -18.68 6.12
C LYS A 185 -24.38 -19.57 4.99
N THR A 186 -24.76 -19.27 3.75
CA THR A 186 -24.28 -19.98 2.55
C THR A 186 -22.81 -19.69 2.33
N ALA A 187 -22.41 -18.42 2.45
CA ALA A 187 -21.02 -18.02 2.33
C ALA A 187 -20.13 -18.69 3.38
N VAL A 188 -20.57 -18.79 4.64
CA VAL A 188 -19.81 -19.49 5.70
C VAL A 188 -19.64 -20.96 5.32
N HIS A 189 -20.71 -21.64 4.92
CA HIS A 189 -20.64 -23.03 4.50
C HIS A 189 -19.68 -23.23 3.31
N ASP A 190 -19.83 -22.44 2.25
CA ASP A 190 -19.06 -22.59 1.01
C ASP A 190 -17.60 -22.11 1.13
N MET A 191 -17.26 -21.38 2.19
CA MET A 191 -15.87 -21.15 2.61
C MET A 191 -15.22 -22.38 3.27
N HIS A 192 -15.98 -23.41 3.63
CA HIS A 192 -15.42 -24.66 4.15
C HIS A 192 -15.61 -25.80 3.15
N PHE A 193 -16.81 -25.92 2.60
CA PHE A 193 -17.26 -27.03 1.78
C PHE A 193 -17.98 -26.51 0.53
N PRO A 194 -17.28 -25.81 -0.37
CA PRO A 194 -17.89 -25.32 -1.60
C PRO A 194 -18.31 -26.48 -2.50
N ILE A 195 -19.46 -26.32 -3.14
CA ILE A 195 -19.98 -27.28 -4.13
C ILE A 195 -19.10 -27.26 -5.39
N ASP A 196 -18.64 -26.07 -5.79
CA ASP A 196 -17.74 -25.86 -6.92
C ASP A 196 -16.87 -24.61 -6.71
N GLU A 197 -15.94 -24.36 -7.63
CA GLU A 197 -15.07 -23.18 -7.59
C GLU A 197 -15.88 -21.87 -7.65
N ALA A 198 -16.99 -21.84 -8.39
CA ALA A 198 -17.82 -20.64 -8.52
C ALA A 198 -18.50 -20.25 -7.19
N ALA A 199 -19.03 -21.23 -6.46
CA ALA A 199 -19.58 -21.07 -5.12
C ALA A 199 -18.52 -20.57 -4.15
N HIS A 200 -17.32 -21.17 -4.18
CA HIS A 200 -16.20 -20.70 -3.38
C HIS A 200 -15.85 -19.24 -3.66
N GLN A 201 -15.76 -18.84 -4.94
CA GLN A 201 -15.46 -17.45 -5.32
C GLN A 201 -16.55 -16.47 -4.85
N GLN A 202 -17.83 -16.84 -4.91
CA GLN A 202 -18.92 -16.00 -4.39
C GLN A 202 -18.88 -15.88 -2.87
N ALA A 203 -18.60 -16.98 -2.17
CA ALA A 203 -18.45 -17.02 -0.72
C ALA A 203 -17.27 -16.15 -0.26
N LEU A 204 -16.11 -16.31 -0.91
CA LEU A 204 -14.91 -15.51 -0.66
C LEU A 204 -15.18 -14.02 -0.89
N ARG A 205 -15.85 -13.66 -2.00
CA ARG A 205 -16.23 -12.29 -2.30
C ARG A 205 -17.16 -11.69 -1.24
N ARG A 206 -18.16 -12.46 -0.77
CA ARG A 206 -19.08 -12.04 0.30
C ARG A 206 -18.34 -11.80 1.62
N MET A 207 -17.43 -12.69 2.02
CA MET A 207 -16.66 -12.56 3.27
C MET A 207 -15.70 -11.38 3.23
N LYS A 208 -14.98 -11.21 2.12
CA LYS A 208 -14.10 -10.06 1.92
C LYS A 208 -14.87 -8.74 1.99
N PHE A 209 -16.03 -8.67 1.34
CA PHE A 209 -16.86 -7.47 1.40
C PHE A 209 -17.39 -7.23 2.82
N GLU A 210 -17.85 -8.27 3.54
CA GLU A 210 -18.29 -8.15 4.94
C GLU A 210 -17.25 -7.46 5.81
N GLU A 211 -16.05 -8.05 5.79
CA GLU A 211 -14.96 -7.72 6.68
C GLU A 211 -14.45 -6.30 6.41
N LEU A 212 -14.25 -5.96 5.13
CA LEU A 212 -13.82 -4.62 4.72
C LEU A 212 -14.92 -3.57 4.95
N PHE A 213 -16.20 -3.91 4.76
CA PHE A 213 -17.32 -2.99 5.00
C PHE A 213 -17.47 -2.65 6.48
N TYR A 214 -17.44 -3.64 7.37
CA TYR A 214 -17.49 -3.40 8.80
C TYR A 214 -16.28 -2.60 9.30
N PHE A 215 -15.10 -2.86 8.76
CA PHE A 215 -13.94 -2.04 9.05
C PHE A 215 -14.15 -0.57 8.64
N GLN A 216 -14.66 -0.32 7.43
CA GLN A 216 -14.96 1.04 6.97
C GLN A 216 -16.06 1.72 7.81
N MET A 217 -17.11 0.98 8.21
CA MET A 217 -18.14 1.50 9.11
C MET A 217 -17.58 1.90 10.48
N LYS A 218 -16.68 1.11 11.06
CA LYS A 218 -15.98 1.43 12.32
C LYS A 218 -15.14 2.70 12.18
N LEU A 219 -14.39 2.85 11.08
CA LEU A 219 -13.63 4.07 10.80
C LEU A 219 -14.55 5.30 10.67
N GLN A 220 -15.68 5.18 9.96
CA GLN A 220 -16.64 6.29 9.85
C GLN A 220 -17.27 6.65 11.20
N ALA A 221 -17.58 5.66 12.05
CA ALA A 221 -18.07 5.90 13.40
C ALA A 221 -17.07 6.68 14.27
N LEU A 222 -15.78 6.30 14.21
CA LEU A 222 -14.70 7.00 14.91
C LEU A 222 -14.58 8.46 14.42
N ARG A 223 -14.58 8.67 13.10
CA ARG A 223 -14.54 10.01 12.50
C ARG A 223 -15.73 10.88 12.92
N TYR A 224 -16.92 10.30 12.92
CA TYR A 224 -18.13 11.02 13.34
C TYR A 224 -18.04 11.44 14.81
N LYS A 225 -17.55 10.55 15.67
CA LYS A 225 -17.32 10.84 17.09
C LYS A 225 -16.30 11.96 17.28
N GLU A 226 -15.16 11.93 16.58
CA GLU A 226 -14.15 12.99 16.63
C GLU A 226 -14.70 14.33 16.12
N LYS A 227 -15.41 14.34 14.98
CA LYS A 227 -16.06 15.54 14.45
C LYS A 227 -17.09 16.12 15.44
N SER A 228 -17.84 15.29 16.16
CA SER A 228 -18.80 15.76 17.16
C SER A 228 -18.16 16.36 18.42
N LEU A 229 -16.93 15.95 18.76
CA LEU A 229 -16.22 16.36 19.98
C LEU A 229 -15.37 17.63 19.78
N ILE A 230 -14.94 17.91 18.55
CA ILE A 230 -13.99 18.99 18.25
C ILE A 230 -14.71 20.11 17.50
N GLN A 231 -15.05 21.21 18.20
CA GLN A 231 -15.47 22.45 17.56
C GLN A 231 -14.27 23.06 16.83
N GLY A 232 -14.34 23.11 15.50
CA GLY A 232 -13.34 23.74 14.65
C GLY A 232 -13.59 25.22 14.44
N LEU A 233 -12.63 25.87 13.79
CA LEU A 233 -12.74 27.25 13.35
C LEU A 233 -13.42 27.30 11.98
N ALA A 234 -14.63 27.85 11.88
CA ALA A 234 -15.27 28.04 10.58
C ALA A 234 -14.63 29.24 9.84
N ILE A 235 -13.84 28.96 8.80
CA ILE A 235 -13.13 29.97 8.00
C ILE A 235 -14.02 30.44 6.85
N THR A 236 -14.76 31.53 7.09
CA THR A 236 -15.60 32.16 6.05
C THR A 236 -14.77 33.03 5.12
N PHE A 237 -14.14 32.42 4.11
CA PHE A 237 -13.30 33.10 3.12
C PHE A 237 -14.10 33.85 2.05
N ASN A 238 -13.44 34.79 1.35
CA ASN A 238 -14.05 35.55 0.26
C ASN A 238 -13.96 34.78 -1.07
N ALA A 239 -15.03 34.07 -1.42
CA ALA A 239 -15.08 33.26 -2.64
C ALA A 239 -14.86 34.05 -3.94
N ALA A 240 -15.29 35.33 -3.99
CA ALA A 240 -15.11 36.16 -5.17
C ALA A 240 -13.63 36.55 -5.37
N GLN A 241 -12.95 36.97 -4.30
CA GLN A 241 -11.52 37.27 -4.36
C GLN A 241 -10.69 36.04 -4.73
N LEU A 242 -11.03 34.87 -4.16
CA LEU A 242 -10.36 33.62 -4.51
C LEU A 242 -10.57 33.24 -5.97
N ALA A 243 -11.80 33.33 -6.49
CA ALA A 243 -12.10 33.05 -7.89
C ALA A 243 -11.33 33.99 -8.82
N ASP A 244 -11.33 35.30 -8.55
CA ASP A 244 -10.56 36.29 -9.31
C ASP A 244 -9.07 35.93 -9.29
N LYS A 245 -8.53 35.55 -8.13
CA LYS A 245 -7.12 35.16 -8.01
C LYS A 245 -6.77 33.92 -8.83
N ILE A 246 -7.65 32.91 -8.85
CA ILE A 246 -7.48 31.71 -9.67
C ILE A 246 -7.39 32.06 -11.16
N THR A 247 -8.18 33.03 -11.63
CA THR A 247 -8.12 33.48 -13.04
C THR A 247 -6.84 34.24 -13.40
N GLN A 248 -6.16 34.82 -12.42
CA GLN A 248 -4.90 35.57 -12.60
C GLN A 248 -3.66 34.68 -12.55
N LEU A 249 -3.80 33.40 -12.20
CA LEU A 249 -2.67 32.48 -12.17
C LEU A 249 -2.04 32.34 -13.55
N PRO A 250 -0.71 32.17 -13.64
CA PRO A 250 -0.01 31.98 -14.92
C PRO A 250 -0.31 30.64 -15.60
N TYR A 251 -1.17 29.81 -15.00
CA TYR A 251 -1.58 28.50 -15.48
C TYR A 251 -3.03 28.23 -15.05
N HIS A 252 -3.68 27.31 -15.75
CA HIS A 252 -5.00 26.81 -15.37
C HIS A 252 -4.88 25.62 -14.42
N LEU A 253 -5.77 25.55 -13.43
CA LEU A 253 -5.89 24.38 -12.57
C LEU A 253 -6.39 23.19 -13.38
N THR A 254 -5.86 22.00 -13.08
CA THR A 254 -6.42 20.75 -13.61
C THR A 254 -7.74 20.40 -12.90
N GLY A 255 -8.52 19.46 -13.44
CA GLY A 255 -9.76 19.02 -12.82
C GLY A 255 -9.52 18.44 -11.42
N ALA A 256 -8.46 17.65 -11.26
CA ALA A 256 -8.07 17.07 -9.97
C ALA A 256 -7.58 18.12 -8.96
N GLN A 257 -6.87 19.16 -9.41
CA GLN A 257 -6.46 20.29 -8.56
C GLN A 257 -7.67 21.11 -8.08
N ASP A 258 -8.59 21.41 -8.99
CA ASP A 258 -9.80 22.16 -8.69
C ASP A 258 -10.72 21.39 -7.73
N GLN A 259 -10.93 20.09 -7.96
CA GLN A 259 -11.67 19.22 -7.04
C GLN A 259 -11.01 19.16 -5.65
N SER A 260 -9.69 18.98 -5.58
CA SER A 260 -8.95 18.96 -4.31
C SER A 260 -9.06 20.29 -3.56
N LEU A 261 -9.00 21.41 -4.28
CA LEU A 261 -9.18 22.74 -3.70
C LEU A 261 -10.60 22.91 -3.15
N ARG A 262 -11.64 22.50 -3.90
CA ARG A 262 -13.03 22.57 -3.42
C ARG A 262 -13.25 21.75 -2.15
N GLU A 263 -12.65 20.56 -2.06
CA GLU A 263 -12.72 19.72 -0.86
C GLU A 263 -12.07 20.41 0.35
N ILE A 264 -10.87 20.98 0.17
CA ILE A 264 -10.18 21.74 1.22
C ILE A 264 -11.01 22.95 1.67
N LEU A 265 -11.53 23.74 0.72
CA LEU A 265 -12.33 24.92 1.02
C LEU A 265 -13.66 24.58 1.71
N ALA A 266 -14.29 23.46 1.33
CA ALA A 266 -15.51 22.99 1.98
C ALA A 266 -15.26 22.60 3.44
N ASP A 267 -14.14 21.94 3.73
CA ASP A 267 -13.75 21.59 5.10
C ASP A 267 -13.40 22.85 5.90
N MET A 268 -12.63 23.77 5.34
CA MET A 268 -12.27 25.05 5.98
C MET A 268 -13.50 25.91 6.33
N ALA A 269 -14.53 25.88 5.50
CA ALA A 269 -15.79 26.59 5.77
C ALA A 269 -16.70 25.86 6.76
N SER A 270 -16.39 24.61 7.10
CA SER A 270 -17.19 23.79 8.00
C SER A 270 -16.97 24.18 9.47
N PRO A 271 -17.90 23.87 10.39
CA PRO A 271 -17.71 24.08 11.82
C PRO A 271 -16.77 23.05 12.47
N TYR A 272 -16.20 22.13 11.69
CA TYR A 272 -15.33 21.06 12.15
C TYR A 272 -13.88 21.37 11.78
N HIS A 273 -12.96 20.90 12.62
CA HIS A 273 -11.53 21.07 12.36
C HIS A 273 -11.10 20.23 11.15
N MET A 274 -10.52 20.88 10.14
CA MET A 274 -9.99 20.18 8.97
C MET A 274 -8.72 19.41 9.35
N ASN A 275 -8.69 18.11 9.05
CA ASN A 275 -7.50 17.27 9.16
C ASN A 275 -7.33 16.47 7.85
N ARG A 276 -6.63 17.06 6.88
CA ARG A 276 -6.62 16.57 5.49
C ARG A 276 -5.22 16.27 4.97
N LEU A 277 -5.08 15.17 4.25
CA LEU A 277 -3.90 14.80 3.46
C LEU A 277 -4.14 15.11 1.99
N LEU A 278 -3.40 16.08 1.44
CA LEU A 278 -3.31 16.34 0.02
C LEU A 278 -2.19 15.50 -0.60
N GLN A 279 -2.59 14.49 -1.35
CA GLN A 279 -1.70 13.59 -2.05
C GLN A 279 -1.70 13.90 -3.55
N GLY A 280 -0.54 13.81 -4.17
CA GLY A 280 -0.44 13.94 -5.61
C GLY A 280 0.95 13.56 -6.08
N ASP A 281 1.08 13.27 -7.37
CA ASP A 281 2.36 12.91 -7.96
C ASP A 281 3.40 14.06 -7.81
N VAL A 282 4.70 13.78 -7.93
CA VAL A 282 5.76 14.79 -7.93
C VAL A 282 5.52 15.76 -9.08
N GLY A 283 5.29 17.04 -8.78
CA GLY A 283 4.98 18.07 -9.77
C GLY A 283 3.53 18.05 -10.30
N SER A 284 2.60 17.38 -9.60
CA SER A 284 1.14 17.50 -9.83
C SER A 284 0.55 18.85 -9.43
N GLY A 285 1.34 19.77 -8.86
CA GLY A 285 0.87 21.11 -8.46
C GLY A 285 0.22 21.19 -7.08
N LYS A 286 0.50 20.25 -6.16
CA LYS A 286 0.08 20.32 -4.74
C LYS A 286 0.30 21.70 -4.10
N THR A 287 1.47 22.30 -4.35
CA THR A 287 1.81 23.62 -3.84
C THR A 287 0.85 24.71 -4.31
N ALA A 288 0.34 24.64 -5.55
CA ALA A 288 -0.64 25.61 -6.05
C ALA A 288 -1.94 25.54 -5.25
N VAL A 289 -2.45 24.33 -5.01
CA VAL A 289 -3.65 24.09 -4.19
C VAL A 289 -3.43 24.58 -2.76
N ALA A 290 -2.30 24.24 -2.14
CA ALA A 290 -1.95 24.69 -0.79
C ALA A 290 -1.85 26.22 -0.70
N SER A 291 -1.19 26.87 -1.67
CA SER A 291 -1.07 28.32 -1.76
C SER A 291 -2.44 29.02 -1.87
N LEU A 292 -3.37 28.46 -2.64
CA LEU A 292 -4.75 28.98 -2.76
C LEU A 292 -5.55 28.78 -1.46
N ALA A 293 -5.35 27.66 -0.75
CA ALA A 293 -5.94 27.45 0.57
C ALA A 293 -5.41 28.46 1.61
N MET A 294 -4.10 28.76 1.59
CA MET A 294 -3.53 29.84 2.41
C MET A 294 -4.17 31.18 2.07
N TYR A 295 -4.36 31.47 0.77
CA TYR A 295 -5.00 32.72 0.33
C TYR A 295 -6.44 32.82 0.85
N ALA A 296 -7.21 31.73 0.76
CA ALA A 296 -8.55 31.68 1.31
C ALA A 296 -8.58 32.03 2.82
N ALA A 297 -7.70 31.43 3.62
CA ALA A 297 -7.57 31.77 5.05
C ALA A 297 -7.26 33.26 5.29
N VAL A 298 -6.37 33.85 4.48
CA VAL A 298 -6.04 35.28 4.55
C VAL A 298 -7.22 36.17 4.21
N THR A 299 -8.02 35.83 3.20
CA THR A 299 -9.24 36.59 2.87
C THR A 299 -10.30 36.55 3.97
N ALA A 300 -10.24 35.57 4.88
CA ALA A 300 -11.08 35.46 6.06
C ALA A 300 -10.51 36.18 7.30
N GLY A 301 -9.35 36.84 7.18
CA GLY A 301 -8.70 37.55 8.29
C GLY A 301 -7.80 36.69 9.18
N TYR A 302 -7.42 35.49 8.71
CA TYR A 302 -6.49 34.60 9.42
C TYR A 302 -5.09 34.61 8.79
N GLN A 303 -4.10 34.26 9.59
CA GLN A 303 -2.75 33.94 9.13
C GLN A 303 -2.70 32.48 8.67
N ALA A 304 -1.83 32.19 7.71
CA ALA A 304 -1.55 30.84 7.25
C ALA A 304 -0.04 30.53 7.30
N ALA A 305 0.31 29.34 7.77
CA ALA A 305 1.70 28.94 7.96
C ALA A 305 2.02 27.63 7.21
N MET A 306 3.13 27.59 6.47
CA MET A 306 3.63 26.42 5.76
C MET A 306 4.99 25.98 6.32
N MET A 307 5.03 24.80 6.92
CA MET A 307 6.26 24.18 7.43
C MET A 307 6.83 23.19 6.42
N VAL A 308 8.12 23.33 6.11
CA VAL A 308 8.85 22.53 5.12
C VAL A 308 10.20 22.02 5.68
N PRO A 309 10.74 20.89 5.17
CA PRO A 309 11.78 20.17 5.90
C PRO A 309 13.17 20.83 5.85
N THR A 310 13.43 21.69 4.86
CA THR A 310 14.76 22.32 4.67
C THR A 310 14.66 23.80 4.39
N GLU A 311 15.75 24.53 4.67
CA GLU A 311 15.81 25.98 4.43
C GLU A 311 15.69 26.32 2.95
N ILE A 312 16.27 25.52 2.05
CA ILE A 312 16.15 25.72 0.61
C ILE A 312 14.68 25.66 0.16
N LEU A 313 13.91 24.68 0.67
CA LEU A 313 12.48 24.59 0.37
C LEU A 313 11.70 25.76 0.95
N ALA A 314 12.07 26.23 2.15
CA ALA A 314 11.42 27.38 2.77
C ALA A 314 11.62 28.64 1.92
N HIS A 315 12.85 28.89 1.45
CA HIS A 315 13.15 29.98 0.54
C HIS A 315 12.42 29.85 -0.81
N GLN A 316 12.37 28.65 -1.39
CA GLN A 316 11.68 28.43 -2.67
C GLN A 316 10.17 28.70 -2.55
N HIS A 317 9.54 28.22 -1.48
CA HIS A 317 8.12 28.49 -1.24
C HIS A 317 7.87 29.97 -0.92
N TYR A 318 8.81 30.63 -0.23
CA TYR A 318 8.72 32.07 0.05
C TYR A 318 8.72 32.89 -1.23
N GLU A 319 9.67 32.65 -2.13
CA GLU A 319 9.75 33.32 -3.44
C GLU A 319 8.50 33.04 -4.28
N SER A 320 8.02 31.79 -4.28
CA SER A 320 6.80 31.41 -5.01
C SER A 320 5.55 32.12 -4.47
N LEU A 321 5.38 32.19 -3.14
CA LEU A 321 4.25 32.87 -2.51
C LEU A 321 4.29 34.37 -2.77
N GLN A 322 5.46 35.01 -2.69
CA GLN A 322 5.61 36.43 -3.03
C GLN A 322 5.26 36.73 -4.49
N SER A 323 5.68 35.85 -5.41
CA SER A 323 5.38 35.99 -6.84
C SER A 323 3.89 35.82 -7.13
N LEU A 324 3.24 34.84 -6.49
CA LEU A 324 1.82 34.56 -6.68
C LEU A 324 0.91 35.59 -6.00
N PHE A 325 1.30 36.10 -4.83
CA PHE A 325 0.49 37.02 -4.01
C PHE A 325 1.28 38.29 -3.64
N PRO A 326 1.65 39.13 -4.63
CA PRO A 326 2.41 40.35 -4.38
C PRO A 326 1.68 41.37 -3.49
N GLU A 327 0.35 41.24 -3.38
CA GLU A 327 -0.50 42.06 -2.52
C GLU A 327 -0.42 41.71 -1.03
N LEU A 328 0.16 40.55 -0.68
CA LEU A 328 0.21 40.05 0.70
C LEU A 328 1.60 40.20 1.32
N THR A 329 1.64 40.37 2.63
CA THR A 329 2.88 40.32 3.39
C THR A 329 3.24 38.87 3.71
N VAL A 330 4.19 38.33 2.96
CA VAL A 330 4.74 36.98 3.15
C VAL A 330 6.02 37.06 4.01
N GLY A 331 6.13 36.20 5.02
CA GLY A 331 7.29 36.04 5.88
C GLY A 331 8.06 34.74 5.63
N LEU A 332 9.31 34.72 6.08
CA LEU A 332 10.18 33.53 6.11
C LEU A 332 10.77 33.35 7.51
N LEU A 333 10.67 32.14 8.06
CA LEU A 333 11.32 31.79 9.33
C LEU A 333 12.13 30.49 9.21
N THR A 334 13.47 30.61 9.21
CA THR A 334 14.39 29.47 9.21
C THR A 334 15.28 29.45 10.44
N SER A 335 15.96 28.32 10.66
CA SER A 335 16.82 28.10 11.83
C SER A 335 18.11 28.94 11.74
N GLY A 336 18.63 29.14 10.53
CA GLY A 336 19.85 29.90 10.25
C GLY A 336 19.70 31.43 10.26
N MET A 337 18.52 31.97 10.52
CA MET A 337 18.30 33.43 10.48
C MET A 337 19.09 34.18 11.56
N LYS A 338 19.62 35.35 11.19
CA LYS A 338 20.23 36.29 12.15
C LYS A 338 19.21 36.79 13.16
N VAL A 339 19.64 36.97 14.41
CA VAL A 339 18.79 37.35 15.55
C VAL A 339 17.92 38.58 15.27
N ALA A 340 18.47 39.62 14.65
CA ALA A 340 17.73 40.85 14.34
C ALA A 340 16.57 40.60 13.36
N ALA A 341 16.84 39.93 12.22
CA ALA A 341 15.83 39.60 11.23
C ALA A 341 14.76 38.65 11.79
N ARG A 342 15.19 37.68 12.60
CA ARG A 342 14.27 36.77 13.30
C ARG A 342 13.32 37.53 14.23
N ARG A 343 13.82 38.48 15.02
CA ARG A 343 12.99 39.28 15.93
C ARG A 343 11.94 40.11 15.19
N GLU A 344 12.29 40.66 14.03
CA GLU A 344 11.35 41.40 13.19
C GLU A 344 10.22 40.50 12.66
N VAL A 345 10.57 39.29 12.19
CA VAL A 345 9.56 38.30 11.73
C VAL A 345 8.64 37.88 12.88
N LEU A 346 9.18 37.59 14.06
CA LEU A 346 8.37 37.22 15.23
C LEU A 346 7.40 38.33 15.63
N ALA A 347 7.88 39.58 15.71
CA ALA A 347 7.01 40.72 15.99
C ALA A 347 5.93 40.90 14.91
N GLY A 348 6.27 40.67 13.64
CA GLY A 348 5.34 40.71 12.52
C GLY A 348 4.26 39.61 12.54
N LEU A 349 4.56 38.44 13.12
CA LEU A 349 3.58 37.37 13.33
C LEU A 349 2.62 37.71 14.46
N GLU A 350 3.16 38.18 15.59
CA GLU A 350 2.42 38.49 16.81
C GLU A 350 1.43 39.66 16.60
N ASN A 351 1.82 40.67 15.81
CA ASN A 351 0.98 41.82 15.51
C ASN A 351 0.10 41.67 14.25
N GLY A 352 0.16 40.53 13.57
CA GLY A 352 -0.66 40.22 12.41
C GLY A 352 -0.23 40.89 11.09
N ARG A 353 0.92 41.58 11.06
CA ARG A 353 1.45 42.19 9.83
C ARG A 353 1.79 41.13 8.78
N ILE A 354 2.35 39.99 9.20
CA ILE A 354 2.68 38.87 8.30
C ILE A 354 1.42 38.01 8.12
N GLN A 355 0.89 37.96 6.90
CA GLN A 355 -0.36 37.24 6.58
C GLN A 355 -0.10 35.78 6.20
N MET A 356 1.00 35.53 5.48
CA MET A 356 1.45 34.18 5.14
C MET A 356 2.87 34.00 5.63
N ILE A 357 3.20 32.81 6.11
CA ILE A 357 4.58 32.48 6.46
C ILE A 357 4.97 31.10 5.96
N THR A 358 6.22 30.98 5.53
CA THR A 358 6.86 29.68 5.29
C THR A 358 8.12 29.55 6.12
N GLY A 359 8.49 28.33 6.49
CA GLY A 359 9.62 28.11 7.38
C GLY A 359 9.93 26.66 7.66
N THR A 360 11.04 26.44 8.37
CA THR A 360 11.40 25.11 8.84
C THR A 360 10.66 24.79 10.15
N HIS A 361 11.11 23.75 10.87
CA HIS A 361 10.70 23.49 12.26
C HIS A 361 10.87 24.70 13.21
N ALA A 362 11.52 25.79 12.77
CA ALA A 362 11.54 27.05 13.49
C ALA A 362 10.13 27.62 13.76
N LEU A 363 9.13 27.34 12.90
CA LEU A 363 7.75 27.83 13.03
C LEU A 363 6.99 27.28 14.25
N ILE A 364 7.41 26.15 14.78
CA ILE A 364 6.74 25.46 15.90
C ILE A 364 7.45 25.66 17.24
N GLN A 365 8.48 26.50 17.28
CA GLN A 365 9.18 26.81 18.53
C GLN A 365 8.28 27.60 19.49
N GLU A 366 8.55 27.51 20.79
CA GLU A 366 7.71 28.14 21.83
C GLU A 366 7.58 29.65 21.61
N ALA A 367 8.66 30.34 21.28
CA ALA A 367 8.71 31.79 21.07
C ALA A 367 8.01 32.30 19.78
N VAL A 368 7.28 31.44 19.07
CA VAL A 368 6.52 31.82 17.86
C VAL A 368 5.04 31.95 18.23
N ASP A 369 4.60 33.19 18.35
CA ASP A 369 3.21 33.54 18.63
C ASP A 369 2.57 34.19 17.40
N TYR A 370 1.38 33.70 17.05
CA TYR A 370 0.60 34.18 15.92
C TYR A 370 -0.54 35.05 16.44
N HIS A 371 -0.84 36.13 15.72
CA HIS A 371 -1.99 36.98 16.02
C HIS A 371 -3.31 36.22 15.88
N ASN A 372 -3.49 35.53 14.75
CA ASN A 372 -4.72 34.80 14.45
C ASN A 372 -4.48 33.69 13.41
N LEU A 373 -3.90 32.56 13.82
CA LEU A 373 -3.57 31.44 12.92
C LEU A 373 -4.81 30.60 12.60
N GLY A 374 -5.15 30.47 11.31
CA GLY A 374 -6.31 29.70 10.85
C GLY A 374 -5.97 28.42 10.09
N LEU A 375 -4.82 28.37 9.41
CA LEU A 375 -4.41 27.21 8.60
C LEU A 375 -2.92 26.90 8.79
N VAL A 376 -2.61 25.64 9.04
CA VAL A 376 -1.24 25.11 9.08
C VAL A 376 -1.04 24.03 8.02
N ILE A 377 0.04 24.16 7.26
CA ILE A 377 0.39 23.26 6.17
C ILE A 377 1.73 22.59 6.46
N THR A 378 1.81 21.28 6.35
CA THR A 378 3.10 20.55 6.45
C THR A 378 3.42 19.88 5.12
N ASP A 379 4.50 20.30 4.47
CA ASP A 379 5.02 19.68 3.24
C ASP A 379 5.98 18.53 3.55
N GLU A 380 5.97 17.47 2.75
CA GLU A 380 6.76 16.25 2.98
C GLU A 380 6.65 15.71 4.43
N GLN A 381 5.41 15.52 4.90
CA GLN A 381 5.11 15.24 6.30
C GLN A 381 5.88 14.08 6.95
N HIS A 382 6.33 13.10 6.16
CA HIS A 382 7.09 11.93 6.62
C HIS A 382 8.47 12.30 7.19
N ARG A 383 8.97 13.52 6.92
CA ARG A 383 10.22 14.05 7.49
C ARG A 383 10.07 14.62 8.89
N PHE A 384 8.85 14.83 9.36
CA PHE A 384 8.57 15.43 10.65
C PHE A 384 8.13 14.36 11.67
N GLY A 385 8.61 14.50 12.90
CA GLY A 385 8.21 13.61 13.99
C GLY A 385 6.75 13.83 14.41
N VAL A 386 6.11 12.82 14.99
CA VAL A 386 4.72 12.88 15.49
C VAL A 386 4.51 14.08 16.42
N ASN A 387 5.46 14.32 17.33
CA ASN A 387 5.39 15.44 18.27
C ASN A 387 5.46 16.81 17.59
N GLN A 388 6.26 16.97 16.52
CA GLN A 388 6.36 18.23 15.79
C GLN A 388 5.03 18.58 15.11
N ARG A 389 4.36 17.57 14.53
CA ARG A 389 3.03 17.73 13.93
C ARG A 389 1.97 18.08 14.97
N LYS A 390 2.01 17.41 16.13
CA LYS A 390 1.11 17.70 17.25
C LYS A 390 1.25 19.15 17.72
N VAL A 391 2.48 19.61 17.95
CA VAL A 391 2.75 21.00 18.37
C VAL A 391 2.22 22.00 17.33
N PHE A 392 2.37 21.72 16.03
CA PHE A 392 1.88 22.66 15.01
C PHE A 392 0.36 22.75 14.98
N ARG A 393 -0.33 21.61 15.16
CA ARG A 393 -1.80 21.56 15.26
C ARG A 393 -2.34 22.28 16.49
N GLU A 394 -1.58 22.26 17.58
CA GLU A 394 -1.96 22.89 18.86
C GLU A 394 -1.53 24.37 18.96
N LYS A 395 -0.89 24.93 17.93
CA LYS A 395 -0.52 26.36 17.91
C LYS A 395 -1.74 27.23 17.64
N GLY A 396 -1.97 28.26 18.46
CA GLY A 396 -3.13 29.14 18.32
C GLY A 396 -4.42 28.49 18.84
N GLN A 397 -5.55 28.71 18.16
CA GLN A 397 -6.85 28.15 18.55
C GLN A 397 -7.25 26.96 17.66
N ASN A 398 -6.42 25.91 17.65
CA ASN A 398 -6.62 24.70 16.83
C ASN A 398 -6.88 25.00 15.33
N PRO A 399 -5.91 25.58 14.62
CA PRO A 399 -6.01 25.91 13.20
C PRO A 399 -6.19 24.65 12.35
N ASP A 400 -6.89 24.79 11.23
CA ASP A 400 -7.06 23.72 10.25
C ASP A 400 -5.71 23.15 9.79
N VAL A 401 -5.65 21.83 9.60
CA VAL A 401 -4.42 21.10 9.26
C VAL A 401 -4.51 20.52 7.84
N LEU A 402 -3.56 20.93 7.00
CA LEU A 402 -3.32 20.34 5.68
C LEU A 402 -1.92 19.70 5.64
N MET A 403 -1.84 18.41 5.39
CA MET A 403 -0.57 17.71 5.16
C MET A 403 -0.40 17.43 3.67
N MET A 404 0.82 17.56 3.15
CA MET A 404 1.14 17.22 1.77
C MET A 404 2.17 16.10 1.72
N THR A 405 2.00 15.23 0.73
CA THR A 405 3.02 14.22 0.40
C THR A 405 3.24 14.13 -1.10
N ALA A 406 4.51 14.07 -1.50
CA ALA A 406 4.90 13.81 -2.87
C ALA A 406 4.94 12.32 -3.20
N THR A 407 5.02 11.45 -2.18
CA THR A 407 4.92 10.02 -2.36
C THR A 407 3.46 9.62 -2.51
N PRO A 408 3.07 9.06 -3.67
CA PRO A 408 1.77 8.46 -3.82
C PRO A 408 1.71 7.26 -2.88
N ILE A 409 0.87 7.34 -1.87
CA ILE A 409 0.50 6.21 -1.01
C ILE A 409 -0.71 5.55 -1.67
N PRO A 410 -0.74 4.22 -1.86
CA PRO A 410 -1.93 3.54 -2.34
C PRO A 410 -3.13 3.98 -1.48
N ARG A 411 -4.25 4.35 -2.11
CA ARG A 411 -5.39 4.95 -1.39
C ARG A 411 -5.84 4.06 -0.22
N THR A 412 -5.80 2.74 -0.42
CA THR A 412 -6.02 1.72 0.61
C THR A 412 -5.15 1.92 1.84
N LEU A 413 -3.83 2.06 1.65
CA LEU A 413 -2.88 2.30 2.74
C LEU A 413 -3.06 3.67 3.37
N ALA A 414 -3.40 4.69 2.58
CA ALA A 414 -3.63 6.02 3.11
C ALA A 414 -4.83 6.02 4.09
N ILE A 415 -5.92 5.36 3.71
CA ILE A 415 -7.14 5.24 4.52
C ILE A 415 -6.92 4.38 5.77
N THR A 416 -6.11 3.33 5.70
CA THR A 416 -5.92 2.42 6.83
C THR A 416 -4.82 2.88 7.79
N ALA A 417 -3.73 3.46 7.29
CA ALA A 417 -2.60 3.94 8.11
C ALA A 417 -2.83 5.35 8.69
N PHE A 418 -3.62 6.18 8.02
CA PHE A 418 -3.93 7.56 8.45
C PHE A 418 -5.44 7.76 8.60
N GLY A 419 -6.14 6.75 9.13
CA GLY A 419 -7.60 6.65 9.13
C GLY A 419 -8.38 7.81 9.78
N ASP A 420 -7.71 8.67 10.56
CA ASP A 420 -8.22 9.92 11.12
C ASP A 420 -8.20 11.11 10.13
N MET A 421 -7.52 10.99 8.99
CA MET A 421 -7.38 12.05 7.99
C MET A 421 -8.32 11.86 6.79
N ASP A 422 -8.90 12.97 6.32
CA ASP A 422 -9.56 13.02 5.01
C ASP A 422 -8.49 13.14 3.89
N VAL A 423 -8.69 12.52 2.73
CA VAL A 423 -7.66 12.43 1.68
C VAL A 423 -8.15 13.06 0.38
N SER A 424 -7.43 14.06 -0.12
CA SER A 424 -7.60 14.61 -1.48
C SER A 424 -6.49 14.10 -2.39
N ILE A 425 -6.84 13.74 -3.62
CA ILE A 425 -5.91 13.17 -4.61
C ILE A 425 -5.83 14.08 -5.83
N ILE A 426 -4.59 14.41 -6.22
CA ILE A 426 -4.26 15.01 -7.51
C ILE A 426 -3.56 13.95 -8.36
N ASP A 427 -4.35 13.27 -9.21
CA ASP A 427 -3.93 12.22 -10.13
C ASP A 427 -3.66 12.73 -11.56
N GLU A 428 -3.88 14.01 -11.81
CA GLU A 428 -3.59 14.68 -13.07
C GLU A 428 -2.27 15.47 -13.01
N LEU A 429 -1.52 15.46 -14.11
CA LEU A 429 -0.35 16.31 -14.29
C LEU A 429 -0.75 17.61 -15.02
N PRO A 430 -0.13 18.77 -14.69
CA PRO A 430 -0.39 20.03 -15.40
C PRO A 430 -0.14 19.92 -16.92
N ALA A 431 -0.93 20.65 -17.69
CA ALA A 431 -0.78 20.72 -19.15
C ALA A 431 0.61 21.24 -19.56
N GLY A 432 1.21 20.62 -20.59
CA GLY A 432 2.51 21.01 -21.13
C GLY A 432 3.71 20.23 -20.57
N ARG A 433 3.54 19.41 -19.53
CA ARG A 433 4.63 18.57 -19.02
C ARG A 433 4.91 17.39 -19.95
N GLN A 434 6.12 17.32 -20.49
CA GLN A 434 6.52 16.20 -21.34
C GLN A 434 6.81 14.93 -20.51
N PRO A 435 6.35 13.74 -20.97
CA PRO A 435 6.65 12.49 -20.30
C PRO A 435 8.15 12.19 -20.26
N ILE A 436 8.64 11.71 -19.11
CA ILE A 436 10.05 11.38 -18.90
C ILE A 436 10.35 10.03 -19.56
N THR A 437 11.25 10.02 -20.55
CA THR A 437 11.64 8.77 -21.22
C THR A 437 12.50 7.93 -20.29
N THR A 438 11.93 6.84 -19.76
CA THR A 438 12.61 5.95 -18.81
C THR A 438 13.15 4.71 -19.53
N ARG A 439 14.43 4.37 -19.35
CA ARG A 439 15.05 3.18 -19.95
C ARG A 439 15.83 2.40 -18.90
N TRP A 440 15.66 1.09 -18.91
CA TRP A 440 16.49 0.17 -18.15
C TRP A 440 17.64 -0.35 -19.03
N VAL A 441 18.86 -0.24 -18.51
CA VAL A 441 20.09 -0.70 -19.14
C VAL A 441 20.91 -1.55 -18.17
N LYS A 442 21.77 -2.38 -18.74
CA LYS A 442 22.71 -3.20 -17.96
C LYS A 442 24.01 -2.42 -17.69
N HIS A 443 24.76 -2.81 -16.66
CA HIS A 443 26.02 -2.14 -16.30
C HIS A 443 27.02 -2.12 -17.45
N GLU A 444 27.09 -3.19 -18.26
CA GLU A 444 28.02 -3.29 -19.39
C GLU A 444 27.71 -2.29 -20.52
N GLN A 445 26.53 -1.64 -20.48
CA GLN A 445 26.11 -0.64 -21.45
C GLN A 445 26.39 0.80 -20.98
N LEU A 446 26.69 1.02 -19.69
CA LEU A 446 26.87 2.35 -19.12
C LEU A 446 28.02 3.10 -19.80
N THR A 447 29.24 2.59 -19.69
CA THR A 447 30.44 3.24 -20.25
C THR A 447 30.46 3.31 -21.78
N PRO A 448 30.17 2.24 -22.55
CA PRO A 448 30.34 2.29 -24.00
C PRO A 448 29.18 2.98 -24.75
N LYS A 449 28.01 3.17 -24.13
CA LYS A 449 26.83 3.73 -24.81
C LYS A 449 26.21 4.93 -24.10
N ILE A 450 26.02 4.85 -22.79
CA ILE A 450 25.28 5.87 -22.04
C ILE A 450 26.16 7.09 -21.74
N LEU A 451 27.40 6.91 -21.27
CA LEU A 451 28.27 8.06 -20.96
C LEU A 451 28.60 8.92 -22.20
N PRO A 452 28.91 8.36 -23.39
CA PRO A 452 29.11 9.15 -24.61
C PRO A 452 27.85 9.92 -25.03
N TRP A 453 26.67 9.32 -24.88
CA TRP A 453 25.41 10.01 -25.16
C TRP A 453 25.16 11.16 -24.17
N ILE A 454 25.45 10.95 -22.88
CA ILE A 454 25.38 12.01 -21.87
C ILE A 454 26.33 13.16 -22.20
N ALA A 455 27.56 12.86 -22.66
CA ALA A 455 28.52 13.89 -23.07
C ALA A 455 27.93 14.79 -24.16
N ASP A 456 27.31 14.22 -25.19
CA ASP A 456 26.63 14.98 -26.26
C ASP A 456 25.50 15.86 -25.72
N GLU A 457 24.67 15.35 -24.80
CA GLU A 457 23.60 16.15 -24.18
C GLU A 457 24.14 17.28 -23.30
N ILE A 458 25.25 17.08 -22.59
CA ILE A 458 25.90 18.15 -21.81
C ILE A 458 26.36 19.29 -22.74
N THR A 459 26.88 18.99 -23.93
CA THR A 459 27.23 20.05 -24.91
C THR A 459 26.02 20.87 -25.37
N LYS A 460 24.80 20.31 -25.27
CA LYS A 460 23.52 21.00 -25.54
C LYS A 460 22.99 21.76 -24.31
N GLY A 461 23.79 21.87 -23.25
CA GLY A 461 23.44 22.55 -22.01
C GLY A 461 22.50 21.75 -21.12
N ALA A 462 22.56 20.42 -21.15
CA ALA A 462 21.90 19.56 -20.17
C ALA A 462 22.75 19.42 -18.89
N GLN A 463 22.07 19.37 -17.74
CA GLN A 463 22.69 18.95 -16.48
C GLN A 463 22.19 17.55 -16.09
N VAL A 464 23.03 16.81 -15.37
CA VAL A 464 22.83 15.37 -15.13
C VAL A 464 22.97 15.02 -13.65
N TYR A 465 22.03 14.24 -13.15
CA TYR A 465 22.13 13.59 -11.84
C TYR A 465 22.62 12.16 -11.99
N PHE A 466 23.61 11.78 -11.17
CA PHE A 466 24.04 10.39 -10.97
C PHE A 466 23.76 9.98 -9.52
N ILE A 467 22.90 8.98 -9.34
CA ILE A 467 22.47 8.50 -8.04
C ILE A 467 23.10 7.15 -7.74
N SER A 468 23.82 7.07 -6.63
CA SER A 468 24.36 5.84 -6.06
C SER A 468 23.41 5.30 -4.95
N PRO A 469 23.20 3.98 -4.85
CA PRO A 469 22.35 3.39 -3.81
C PRO A 469 22.91 3.60 -2.42
N LEU A 470 22.01 3.72 -1.45
CA LEU A 470 22.33 3.49 -0.04
C LEU A 470 22.25 1.98 0.25
N ILE A 471 23.13 1.49 1.10
CA ILE A 471 23.10 0.18 1.72
C ILE A 471 22.64 0.42 3.16
N GLU A 472 21.42 -0.02 3.47
CA GLU A 472 20.72 0.22 4.76
C GLU A 472 21.55 -0.16 6.00
N GLU A 473 22.53 -1.05 5.85
CA GLU A 473 23.38 -1.57 6.93
C GLU A 473 24.68 -0.77 7.16
N SER A 474 25.08 0.15 6.26
CA SER A 474 26.36 0.87 6.42
C SER A 474 26.51 2.19 5.65
N GLU A 475 26.39 3.30 6.38
CA GLU A 475 26.70 4.65 5.85
C GLU A 475 28.16 4.83 5.37
N ALA A 476 29.09 3.98 5.84
CA ALA A 476 30.49 4.02 5.41
C ALA A 476 30.65 3.46 3.99
N LEU A 477 29.88 2.42 3.65
CA LEU A 477 29.83 1.85 2.30
C LEU A 477 29.15 2.81 1.32
N ASP A 478 28.13 3.56 1.75
CA ASP A 478 27.43 4.55 0.90
C ASP A 478 28.35 5.66 0.42
N LEU A 479 29.14 6.22 1.34
CA LEU A 479 30.10 7.26 1.01
C LEU A 479 31.16 6.71 0.05
N LYS A 480 31.60 5.47 0.25
CA LYS A 480 32.56 4.82 -0.62
C LYS A 480 32.01 4.66 -2.04
N ASN A 481 30.80 4.13 -2.20
CA ASN A 481 30.16 3.93 -3.51
C ASN A 481 29.97 5.26 -4.27
N ALA A 482 29.49 6.31 -3.59
CA ALA A 482 29.31 7.62 -4.22
C ALA A 482 30.64 8.29 -4.59
N THR A 483 31.68 8.11 -3.76
CA THR A 483 33.02 8.65 -4.05
C THR A 483 33.70 7.89 -5.19
N GLU A 484 33.55 6.56 -5.25
CA GLU A 484 34.05 5.73 -6.36
C GLU A 484 33.38 6.13 -7.68
N LEU A 485 32.05 6.24 -7.70
CA LEU A 485 31.31 6.73 -8.87
C LEU A 485 31.74 8.16 -9.27
N PHE A 486 31.99 9.03 -8.29
CA PHE A 486 32.51 10.37 -8.56
C PHE A 486 33.90 10.33 -9.22
N MET A 487 34.81 9.49 -8.73
CA MET A 487 36.14 9.34 -9.35
C MET A 487 36.04 8.79 -10.77
N GLU A 488 35.21 7.77 -11.01
CA GLU A 488 35.00 7.20 -12.35
C GLU A 488 34.44 8.23 -13.34
N LEU A 489 33.46 9.03 -12.90
CA LEU A 489 32.87 10.08 -13.73
C LEU A 489 33.82 11.26 -13.92
N GLN A 490 34.62 11.60 -12.92
CA GLN A 490 35.66 12.62 -13.03
C GLN A 490 36.74 12.20 -14.04
N ASP A 491 37.14 10.92 -14.03
CA ASP A 491 38.09 10.38 -15.00
C ASP A 491 37.55 10.40 -16.44
N PHE A 492 36.25 10.11 -16.62
CA PHE A 492 35.61 10.13 -17.93
C PHE A 492 35.30 11.56 -18.44
N PHE A 493 34.72 12.41 -17.59
CA PHE A 493 34.17 13.71 -17.97
C PHE A 493 35.07 14.91 -17.63
N GLY A 494 36.08 14.77 -16.77
CA GLY A 494 36.77 15.90 -16.14
C GLY A 494 37.48 16.88 -17.09
N LEU A 495 37.68 16.51 -18.36
CA LEU A 495 38.19 17.40 -19.40
C LEU A 495 37.09 18.15 -20.18
N THR A 496 35.83 17.72 -20.04
CA THR A 496 34.69 18.14 -20.87
C THR A 496 33.51 18.70 -20.07
N ALA A 497 33.42 18.40 -18.77
CA ALA A 497 32.32 18.81 -17.91
C ALA A 497 32.78 18.91 -16.45
N ASN A 498 32.08 19.72 -15.65
CA ASN A 498 32.35 19.89 -14.22
C ASN A 498 31.50 18.92 -13.40
N VAL A 499 32.15 18.05 -12.63
CA VAL A 499 31.50 17.06 -11.78
C VAL A 499 31.55 17.51 -10.32
N ALA A 500 30.44 17.39 -9.61
CA ALA A 500 30.36 17.62 -8.16
C ALA A 500 29.87 16.37 -7.42
N LEU A 501 30.25 16.26 -6.15
CA LEU A 501 29.81 15.20 -5.24
C LEU A 501 28.96 15.81 -4.12
N LEU A 502 27.83 15.16 -3.83
CA LEU A 502 26.96 15.48 -2.70
C LEU A 502 26.63 14.22 -1.91
N HIS A 503 26.97 14.16 -0.63
CA HIS A 503 26.65 13.01 0.22
C HIS A 503 26.15 13.41 1.61
N GLY A 504 25.54 12.46 2.32
CA GLY A 504 24.87 12.68 3.62
C GLY A 504 25.77 13.27 4.71
N LYS A 505 27.06 12.91 4.73
CA LYS A 505 28.03 13.42 5.73
C LYS A 505 28.52 14.86 5.54
N MET A 506 28.21 15.51 4.41
CA MET A 506 28.58 16.92 4.20
C MET A 506 27.80 17.82 5.17
N LYS A 507 28.40 18.93 5.57
CA LYS A 507 27.68 19.93 6.39
C LYS A 507 26.55 20.54 5.57
N ASN A 508 25.44 20.92 6.22
CA ASN A 508 24.28 21.49 5.51
C ASN A 508 24.67 22.71 4.66
N ALA A 509 25.49 23.62 5.19
CA ALA A 509 25.97 24.77 4.44
C ALA A 509 26.77 24.39 3.16
N GLU A 510 27.53 23.29 3.20
CA GLU A 510 28.27 22.79 2.02
C GLU A 510 27.31 22.19 0.99
N LYS A 511 26.31 21.42 1.44
CA LYS A 511 25.27 20.86 0.56
C LYS A 511 24.48 21.97 -0.13
N ASP A 512 24.08 22.98 0.63
CA ASP A 512 23.33 24.13 0.11
C ASP A 512 24.14 24.90 -0.92
N GLN A 513 25.45 25.06 -0.69
CA GLN A 513 26.36 25.69 -1.63
C GLN A 513 26.52 24.87 -2.92
N VAL A 514 26.78 23.57 -2.83
CA VAL A 514 26.90 22.69 -4.01
C VAL A 514 25.60 22.67 -4.82
N MET A 515 24.45 22.62 -4.17
CA MET A 515 23.15 22.68 -4.84
C MET A 515 22.89 24.03 -5.50
N THR A 516 23.31 25.13 -4.87
CA THR A 516 23.24 26.47 -5.45
C THR A 516 24.13 26.56 -6.69
N ASP A 517 25.36 26.07 -6.59
CA ASP A 517 26.33 26.05 -7.69
C ASP A 517 25.83 25.20 -8.86
N PHE A 518 25.24 24.03 -8.59
CA PHE A 518 24.58 23.20 -9.58
C PHE A 518 23.38 23.93 -10.20
N LYS A 519 22.50 24.58 -9.43
CA LYS A 519 21.37 25.36 -9.97
C LYS A 519 21.83 26.50 -10.89
N THR A 520 22.96 27.14 -10.56
CA THR A 520 23.57 28.23 -11.36
C THR A 520 24.48 27.74 -12.51
N GLN A 521 24.45 26.44 -12.83
CA GLN A 521 25.22 25.81 -13.92
C GLN A 521 26.75 25.91 -13.76
N LYS A 522 27.27 26.00 -12.53
CA LYS A 522 28.72 25.83 -12.30
C LYS A 522 29.16 24.36 -12.41
N TYR A 523 28.22 23.45 -12.16
CA TYR A 523 28.41 22.01 -12.28
C TYR A 523 27.44 21.44 -13.30
N ASP A 524 27.94 20.60 -14.19
CA ASP A 524 27.14 19.93 -15.23
C ASP A 524 26.61 18.59 -14.72
N ILE A 525 27.41 17.90 -13.90
CA ILE A 525 27.10 16.58 -13.36
C ILE A 525 27.12 16.64 -11.83
N LEU A 526 26.06 16.15 -11.19
CA LEU A 526 26.01 15.98 -9.75
C LEU A 526 25.89 14.49 -9.38
N VAL A 527 26.92 13.98 -8.73
CA VAL A 527 26.95 12.64 -8.15
C VAL A 527 26.43 12.71 -6.72
N SER A 528 25.45 11.89 -6.38
CA SER A 528 24.91 11.86 -5.04
C SER A 528 24.35 10.52 -4.62
N THR A 529 24.13 10.36 -3.32
CA THR A 529 23.27 9.31 -2.79
C THR A 529 21.80 9.76 -2.84
N THR A 530 20.89 9.04 -2.18
CA THR A 530 19.45 9.42 -2.08
C THR A 530 19.19 10.78 -1.41
N VAL A 531 20.23 11.47 -0.92
CA VAL A 531 20.15 12.77 -0.25
C VAL A 531 19.58 13.88 -1.16
N ILE A 532 19.55 13.68 -2.48
CA ILE A 532 18.85 14.55 -3.45
C ILE A 532 17.31 14.57 -3.23
N GLU A 533 16.77 13.80 -2.27
CA GLU A 533 15.39 13.98 -1.78
C GLU A 533 15.03 15.42 -1.38
N VAL A 534 16.00 16.28 -1.08
CA VAL A 534 15.74 17.68 -0.79
C VAL A 534 15.34 18.44 -2.06
N GLY A 535 14.02 18.55 -2.29
CA GLY A 535 13.26 19.68 -2.85
C GLY A 535 13.69 20.52 -4.07
N VAL A 536 14.97 20.64 -4.39
CA VAL A 536 15.50 21.72 -5.24
C VAL A 536 15.06 21.53 -6.68
N ASN A 537 14.35 22.53 -7.21
CA ASN A 537 14.01 22.60 -8.63
C ASN A 537 15.22 23.07 -9.45
N VAL A 538 15.74 22.20 -10.32
CA VAL A 538 16.78 22.56 -11.31
C VAL A 538 16.21 22.33 -12.72
N PRO A 539 15.63 23.35 -13.37
CA PRO A 539 14.94 23.19 -14.65
C PRO A 539 15.82 22.66 -15.80
N ASN A 540 17.13 22.91 -15.73
CA ASN A 540 18.11 22.47 -16.72
C ASN A 540 18.61 21.03 -16.50
N ALA A 541 18.27 20.41 -15.36
CA ALA A 541 18.56 19.01 -15.10
C ALA A 541 17.55 18.13 -15.85
N THR A 542 18.00 17.55 -16.96
CA THR A 542 17.15 16.80 -17.90
C THR A 542 17.46 15.31 -17.91
N ILE A 543 18.57 14.87 -17.31
CA ILE A 543 18.97 13.46 -17.28
C ILE A 543 19.16 13.00 -15.83
N MET A 544 18.49 11.90 -15.48
CA MET A 544 18.64 11.19 -14.21
C MET A 544 19.24 9.80 -14.48
N VAL A 545 20.38 9.48 -13.88
CA VAL A 545 21.01 8.16 -13.97
C VAL A 545 21.03 7.54 -12.58
N ILE A 546 20.44 6.36 -12.42
CA ILE A 546 20.36 5.65 -11.14
C ILE A 546 21.18 4.36 -11.28
N ILE A 547 22.30 4.30 -10.56
CA ILE A 547 23.19 3.14 -10.51
C ILE A 547 22.61 2.09 -9.55
N ASP A 548 22.75 0.82 -9.88
CA ASP A 548 22.16 -0.31 -9.13
C ASP A 548 20.66 -0.08 -8.80
N ALA A 549 19.89 0.34 -9.81
CA ALA A 549 18.50 0.74 -9.62
C ALA A 549 17.60 -0.36 -9.01
N ASP A 550 17.97 -1.63 -9.12
CA ASP A 550 17.28 -2.77 -8.52
C ASP A 550 17.42 -2.85 -6.98
N ARG A 551 18.29 -2.05 -6.37
CA ARG A 551 18.39 -1.91 -4.91
C ARG A 551 17.36 -0.93 -4.32
N PHE A 552 16.70 -0.13 -5.16
CA PHE A 552 15.71 0.83 -4.72
C PHE A 552 14.29 0.24 -4.82
N GLY A 553 13.40 0.71 -3.94
CA GLY A 553 11.95 0.48 -4.09
C GLY A 553 11.36 1.31 -5.23
N LEU A 554 10.21 0.90 -5.79
CA LEU A 554 9.56 1.65 -6.88
C LEU A 554 9.24 3.10 -6.47
N SER A 555 8.79 3.27 -5.23
CA SER A 555 8.47 4.59 -4.69
C SER A 555 9.67 5.54 -4.66
N GLN A 556 10.87 5.03 -4.33
CA GLN A 556 12.11 5.81 -4.33
C GLN A 556 12.56 6.15 -5.76
N LEU A 557 12.53 5.16 -6.66
CA LEU A 557 12.84 5.37 -8.09
C LEU A 557 11.93 6.42 -8.71
N HIS A 558 10.64 6.40 -8.37
CA HIS A 558 9.67 7.38 -8.82
C HIS A 558 9.98 8.80 -8.34
N GLN A 559 10.32 8.96 -7.06
CA GLN A 559 10.74 10.26 -6.53
C GLN A 559 11.99 10.79 -7.21
N LEU A 560 13.00 9.93 -7.44
CA LEU A 560 14.23 10.30 -8.14
C LEU A 560 13.93 10.70 -9.59
N ARG A 561 13.12 9.92 -10.31
CA ARG A 561 12.64 10.28 -11.66
C ARG A 561 11.97 11.66 -11.67
N GLY A 562 11.14 11.96 -10.68
CA GLY A 562 10.44 13.25 -10.55
C GLY A 562 11.34 14.48 -10.30
N ARG A 563 12.65 14.28 -10.09
CA ARG A 563 13.63 15.38 -9.95
C ARG A 563 14.06 15.97 -11.30
N VAL A 564 13.80 15.28 -12.40
CA VAL A 564 14.00 15.78 -13.77
C VAL A 564 12.66 16.03 -14.47
N GLY A 565 12.67 16.69 -15.63
CA GLY A 565 11.44 16.99 -16.38
C GLY A 565 10.58 18.09 -15.77
N ARG A 566 11.25 19.12 -15.22
CA ARG A 566 10.61 20.34 -14.68
C ARG A 566 10.62 21.53 -15.65
N GLY A 567 11.34 21.42 -16.77
CA GLY A 567 11.33 22.39 -17.87
C GLY A 567 10.64 21.85 -19.12
N GLU A 568 10.70 22.61 -20.21
CA GLU A 568 10.13 22.22 -21.51
C GLU A 568 11.00 21.20 -22.28
N LYS A 569 12.26 21.04 -21.88
CA LYS A 569 13.20 20.10 -22.49
C LYS A 569 12.79 18.65 -22.21
N LYS A 570 12.88 17.81 -23.24
CA LYS A 570 12.69 16.37 -23.12
C LYS A 570 13.67 15.80 -22.10
N SER A 571 13.15 15.05 -21.13
CA SER A 571 13.94 14.52 -20.02
C SER A 571 13.99 13.00 -20.02
N TYR A 572 15.06 12.45 -19.44
CA TYR A 572 15.39 11.04 -19.48
C TYR A 572 15.70 10.51 -18.09
N THR A 573 15.30 9.27 -17.83
CA THR A 573 15.70 8.52 -16.64
C THR A 573 16.31 7.18 -17.06
N ILE A 574 17.56 6.95 -16.70
CA ILE A 574 18.32 5.75 -17.03
C ILE A 574 18.49 4.93 -15.76
N LEU A 575 17.87 3.75 -15.73
CA LEU A 575 17.99 2.78 -14.65
C LEU A 575 19.12 1.82 -15.03
N VAL A 576 20.25 1.87 -14.33
CA VAL A 576 21.39 0.98 -14.56
C VAL A 576 21.31 -0.15 -13.53
N ALA A 577 21.00 -1.37 -13.96
CA ALA A 577 20.79 -2.48 -13.03
C ALA A 577 20.99 -3.84 -13.70
N ASN A 578 21.53 -4.80 -12.95
CA ASN A 578 21.67 -6.21 -13.36
C ASN A 578 20.92 -7.16 -12.38
N PRO A 579 19.58 -7.02 -12.22
CA PRO A 579 18.81 -7.79 -11.26
C PRO A 579 18.90 -9.29 -11.51
N LYS A 580 19.22 -10.05 -10.46
CA LYS A 580 19.29 -11.52 -10.50
C LYS A 580 17.93 -12.18 -10.24
N SER A 581 17.04 -11.53 -9.48
CA SER A 581 15.72 -12.04 -9.13
C SER A 581 14.64 -11.65 -10.15
N GLU A 582 13.59 -12.46 -10.28
CA GLU A 582 12.41 -12.13 -11.08
C GLU A 582 11.69 -10.89 -10.53
N THR A 583 11.63 -10.72 -9.20
CA THR A 583 11.08 -9.52 -8.56
C THR A 583 11.83 -8.25 -8.95
N GLY A 584 13.17 -8.30 -9.00
CA GLY A 584 14.01 -7.18 -9.42
C GLY A 584 13.81 -6.83 -10.90
N LYS A 585 13.70 -7.84 -11.78
CA LYS A 585 13.38 -7.61 -13.20
C LYS A 585 12.00 -6.99 -13.38
N ARG A 586 10.98 -7.51 -12.68
CA ARG A 586 9.62 -6.97 -12.75
C ARG A 586 9.57 -5.53 -12.27
N ARG A 587 10.32 -5.19 -11.21
CA ARG A 587 10.46 -3.80 -10.72
C ARG A 587 10.98 -2.86 -11.81
N MET A 588 12.06 -3.24 -12.50
CA MET A 588 12.64 -2.42 -13.58
C MET A 588 11.66 -2.25 -14.75
N GLN A 589 10.96 -3.32 -15.14
CA GLN A 589 9.96 -3.29 -16.20
C GLN A 589 8.83 -2.31 -15.87
N ILE A 590 8.22 -2.44 -14.68
CA ILE A 590 7.12 -1.57 -14.25
C ILE A 590 7.53 -0.10 -14.27
N MET A 591 8.74 0.21 -13.79
CA MET A 591 9.27 1.58 -13.79
C MET A 591 9.45 2.16 -15.22
N THR A 592 9.62 1.31 -16.24
CA THR A 592 9.67 1.72 -17.65
C THR A 592 8.30 1.78 -18.33
N GLU A 593 7.30 1.04 -17.82
CA GLU A 593 5.96 0.93 -18.41
C GLU A 593 5.04 2.10 -18.02
N THR A 594 5.17 2.63 -16.81
CA THR A 594 4.27 3.67 -16.30
C THR A 594 5.00 4.86 -15.69
N GLN A 595 4.41 6.05 -15.87
CA GLN A 595 4.83 7.27 -15.19
C GLN A 595 3.97 7.64 -13.99
N ASN A 596 2.81 7.00 -13.87
CA ASN A 596 1.85 7.30 -12.82
C ASN A 596 2.36 6.76 -11.48
N GLY A 597 2.67 7.67 -10.57
CA GLY A 597 3.18 7.32 -9.26
C GLY A 597 2.22 6.49 -8.39
N PHE A 598 0.90 6.64 -8.55
CA PHE A 598 -0.09 5.83 -7.82
C PHE A 598 -0.03 4.37 -8.27
N VAL A 599 0.03 4.13 -9.58
CA VAL A 599 0.19 2.78 -10.14
C VAL A 599 1.50 2.15 -9.66
N LEU A 600 2.59 2.94 -9.62
CA LEU A 600 3.87 2.45 -9.11
C LEU A 600 3.82 2.06 -7.64
N ALA A 601 3.12 2.83 -6.82
CA ALA A 601 2.98 2.53 -5.40
C ALA A 601 2.13 1.28 -5.15
N GLU A 602 1.06 1.06 -5.94
CA GLU A 602 0.26 -0.16 -5.89
C GLU A 602 1.08 -1.40 -6.28
N GLU A 603 1.87 -1.30 -7.36
CA GLU A 603 2.74 -2.38 -7.78
C GLU A 603 3.90 -2.64 -6.79
N ASP A 604 4.44 -1.60 -6.13
CA ASP A 604 5.45 -1.75 -5.07
C ASP A 604 4.88 -2.57 -3.90
N LEU A 605 3.62 -2.29 -3.54
CA LEU A 605 2.91 -2.99 -2.48
C LEU A 605 2.63 -4.45 -2.83
N LYS A 606 2.21 -4.73 -4.07
CA LYS A 606 2.04 -6.11 -4.57
C LYS A 606 3.35 -6.89 -4.60
N LEU A 607 4.45 -6.25 -5.03
CA LEU A 607 5.76 -6.90 -5.14
C LEU A 607 6.39 -7.24 -3.78
N ARG A 608 6.13 -6.44 -2.75
CA ARG A 608 6.63 -6.68 -1.38
C ARG A 608 5.76 -7.69 -0.61
N GLY A 609 4.49 -7.85 -0.99
CA GLY A 609 3.52 -8.65 -0.26
C GLY A 609 3.09 -7.98 1.06
N SER A 610 1.91 -8.35 1.56
CA SER A 610 1.35 -7.81 2.80
C SER A 610 2.15 -8.18 4.06
N GLY A 611 3.03 -9.19 4.01
CA GLY A 611 3.73 -9.71 5.19
C GLY A 611 5.09 -9.08 5.54
N GLU A 612 5.84 -8.50 4.59
CA GLU A 612 7.21 -7.97 4.85
C GLU A 612 7.26 -6.48 5.16
N ILE A 613 6.28 -5.67 4.73
CA ILE A 613 6.21 -4.23 5.05
C ILE A 613 5.97 -4.01 6.55
N PHE A 614 5.33 -4.98 7.20
CA PHE A 614 4.90 -4.91 8.59
C PHE A 614 5.75 -5.87 9.42
N GLY A 615 7.02 -5.51 9.59
CA GLY A 615 7.90 -6.20 10.53
C GLY A 615 7.20 -6.41 11.88
N THR A 616 7.08 -7.68 12.27
CA THR A 616 6.69 -8.18 13.60
C THR A 616 5.88 -7.21 14.49
N ARG A 617 4.55 -7.35 14.48
CA ARG A 617 3.62 -6.91 15.56
C ARG A 617 3.58 -5.41 15.92
N GLN A 618 4.12 -4.49 15.11
CA GLN A 618 4.19 -3.06 15.48
C GLN A 618 3.49 -2.06 14.55
N SER A 619 2.90 -2.48 13.43
CA SER A 619 2.11 -1.57 12.58
C SER A 619 0.62 -1.70 12.88
N GLY A 620 -0.02 -0.58 13.23
CA GLY A 620 -1.43 -0.48 13.61
C GLY A 620 -2.48 -0.78 12.53
N LEU A 621 -2.17 -1.63 11.55
CA LEU A 621 -3.15 -2.15 10.60
C LEU A 621 -3.89 -3.34 11.22
N PRO A 622 -5.21 -3.47 11.02
CA PRO A 622 -5.95 -4.65 11.44
C PRO A 622 -5.49 -5.88 10.65
N GLU A 623 -5.32 -7.01 11.33
CA GLU A 623 -5.25 -8.32 10.67
C GLU A 623 -6.66 -8.74 10.27
N PHE A 624 -6.86 -8.92 8.96
CA PHE A 624 -8.09 -9.43 8.39
C PHE A 624 -8.02 -10.96 8.26
N SER A 625 -9.14 -11.63 8.49
CA SER A 625 -9.28 -13.08 8.47
C SER A 625 -9.27 -13.63 7.05
N VAL A 626 -9.88 -12.90 6.10
CA VAL A 626 -10.04 -13.35 4.71
C VAL A 626 -9.58 -12.28 3.71
N ALA A 627 -9.85 -11.01 4.00
CA ALA A 627 -9.51 -9.92 3.09
C ALA A 627 -8.02 -9.58 3.13
N ASP A 628 -7.48 -9.20 1.98
CA ASP A 628 -6.16 -8.58 1.87
C ASP A 628 -6.36 -7.16 1.33
N ILE A 629 -6.01 -6.15 2.12
CA ILE A 629 -6.19 -4.72 1.79
C ILE A 629 -5.60 -4.36 0.43
N VAL A 630 -4.49 -5.01 0.05
CA VAL A 630 -3.76 -4.74 -1.19
C VAL A 630 -4.47 -5.38 -2.37
N ASN A 631 -4.70 -6.69 -2.27
CA ASN A 631 -5.26 -7.46 -3.37
C ASN A 631 -6.76 -7.19 -3.58
N ASP A 632 -7.47 -6.79 -2.51
CA ASP A 632 -8.90 -6.53 -2.50
C ASP A 632 -9.24 -5.03 -2.49
N TYR A 633 -8.33 -4.17 -2.98
CA TYR A 633 -8.50 -2.71 -3.06
C TYR A 633 -9.88 -2.30 -3.60
N ASN A 634 -10.32 -2.92 -4.70
CA ASN A 634 -11.60 -2.57 -5.33
C ASN A 634 -12.79 -2.85 -4.41
N ILE A 635 -12.72 -3.93 -3.62
CA ILE A 635 -13.76 -4.25 -2.64
C ILE A 635 -13.73 -3.23 -1.49
N LEU A 636 -12.54 -2.86 -1.01
CA LEU A 636 -12.39 -1.85 0.04
C LEU A 636 -12.95 -0.49 -0.37
N GLU A 637 -12.67 -0.04 -1.60
CA GLU A 637 -13.14 1.26 -2.09
C GLU A 637 -14.67 1.31 -2.20
N VAL A 638 -15.29 0.23 -2.69
CA VAL A 638 -16.75 0.11 -2.72
C VAL A 638 -17.33 0.10 -1.31
N ALA A 639 -16.76 -0.70 -0.40
CA ALA A 639 -17.13 -0.73 1.01
C ALA A 639 -17.05 0.65 1.67
N ARG A 640 -16.00 1.43 1.39
CA ARG A 640 -15.83 2.81 1.86
C ARG A 640 -16.92 3.74 1.33
N GLN A 641 -17.22 3.66 0.03
CA GLN A 641 -18.26 4.51 -0.57
C GLN A 641 -19.63 4.26 0.06
N GLU A 642 -19.98 3.00 0.32
CA GLU A 642 -21.21 2.66 1.04
C GLU A 642 -21.20 3.16 2.48
N ALA A 643 -20.11 2.95 3.21
CA ALA A 643 -20.00 3.42 4.59
C ALA A 643 -20.14 4.95 4.68
N VAL A 644 -19.46 5.70 3.80
CA VAL A 644 -19.60 7.17 3.72
C VAL A 644 -21.02 7.57 3.35
N ALA A 645 -21.67 6.88 2.41
CA ALA A 645 -23.04 7.18 2.01
C ALA A 645 -24.04 6.96 3.14
N ILE A 646 -23.85 5.91 3.94
CA ILE A 646 -24.69 5.62 5.13
C ILE A 646 -24.54 6.74 6.16
N PHE A 647 -23.30 7.14 6.48
CA PHE A 647 -23.03 8.19 7.47
C PHE A 647 -23.40 9.61 7.03
N LYS A 648 -23.76 9.84 5.75
CA LYS A 648 -24.35 11.13 5.32
C LYS A 648 -25.73 11.37 5.91
N ASP A 649 -26.46 10.32 6.27
CA ASP A 649 -27.73 10.43 6.98
C ASP A 649 -27.48 10.37 8.48
N ALA A 650 -27.72 11.46 9.19
CA ALA A 650 -27.49 11.56 10.63
C ALA A 650 -28.31 10.54 11.46
N HIS A 651 -29.41 10.01 10.91
CA HIS A 651 -30.31 9.06 11.58
C HIS A 651 -30.20 7.65 10.99
N TRP A 652 -29.11 7.31 10.31
CA TRP A 652 -28.95 6.00 9.68
C TRP A 652 -29.09 4.83 10.68
N SER A 653 -28.65 5.01 11.93
CA SER A 653 -28.72 4.00 12.99
C SER A 653 -30.14 3.69 13.46
N GLU A 654 -31.08 4.62 13.28
CA GLU A 654 -32.49 4.45 13.66
C GLU A 654 -33.28 3.64 12.62
N LYS A 655 -32.73 3.49 11.41
CA LYS A 655 -33.41 2.80 10.31
C LYS A 655 -33.40 1.27 10.54
N PRO A 656 -34.55 0.59 10.37
CA PRO A 656 -34.66 -0.86 10.60
C PRO A 656 -33.63 -1.71 9.84
N ASN A 657 -33.30 -1.30 8.61
CA ASN A 657 -32.37 -2.03 7.74
C ASN A 657 -30.92 -2.04 8.24
N TYR A 658 -30.54 -1.13 9.14
CA TYR A 658 -29.17 -0.99 9.65
C TYR A 658 -29.02 -1.37 11.12
N GLN A 659 -30.12 -1.61 11.85
CA GLN A 659 -30.09 -2.00 13.27
C GLN A 659 -29.27 -3.28 13.51
N MET A 660 -29.30 -4.24 12.57
CA MET A 660 -28.51 -5.47 12.64
C MET A 660 -26.99 -5.22 12.68
N MET A 661 -26.53 -4.05 12.21
CA MET A 661 -25.12 -3.70 12.20
C MET A 661 -24.64 -3.12 13.53
N LEU A 662 -25.57 -2.61 14.36
CA LEU A 662 -25.22 -1.95 15.63
C LEU A 662 -24.57 -2.94 16.60
N THR A 663 -24.99 -4.20 16.60
CA THR A 663 -24.37 -5.25 17.42
C THR A 663 -22.89 -5.46 17.08
N ASP A 664 -22.53 -5.38 15.79
CA ASP A 664 -21.16 -5.56 15.31
C ASP A 664 -20.30 -4.27 15.43
N LEU A 665 -20.93 -3.13 15.70
CA LEU A 665 -20.30 -1.81 15.88
C LEU A 665 -20.23 -1.34 17.33
N ALA A 666 -20.96 -1.99 18.25
CA ALA A 666 -21.12 -1.59 19.65
C ALA A 666 -19.80 -1.41 20.42
N ASP A 667 -18.80 -2.25 20.14
CA ASP A 667 -17.48 -2.20 20.82
C ASP A 667 -16.64 -0.95 20.48
N VAL A 668 -16.97 -0.23 19.41
CA VAL A 668 -16.17 0.92 18.93
C VAL A 668 -16.92 2.23 19.05
N ALA A 669 -18.25 2.20 18.95
CA ALA A 669 -18.99 3.40 18.62
C ALA A 669 -19.74 4.07 19.78
N GLY A 670 -19.89 3.42 20.94
CA GLY A 670 -20.65 4.01 22.05
C GLY A 670 -22.06 4.44 21.61
N PHE A 671 -22.69 3.62 20.77
CA PHE A 671 -24.12 3.73 20.47
C PHE A 671 -24.88 3.22 21.71
N ASP A 672 -24.97 4.05 22.75
CA ASP A 672 -25.90 3.86 23.86
C ASP A 672 -27.31 4.33 23.47
#